data_AF-A0A952PJU8-F1
#
_entry.id   AF-A0A952PJU8-F1
#
_cell.length_a   1.000
_cell.length_b   1.000
_cell.length_c   1.000
_cell.angle_alpha   90.00
_cell.angle_beta   90.00
_cell.angle_gamma   90.00
#
_symmetry.space_group_name_H-M   'P 1'
#
loop_
_entity.id
_entity.type
_entity.pdbx_description
1 polymer ?
#
loop_
_entity_poly.entity_id
_entity_poly.type
_entity_poly.pdbx_seq_one_letter_code
_entity_poly.pdbx_strand_id
1 'polypeptide(L)'
;MRLTGKPTDYLAAQAVVLAGTLLIGAPSHASDLAQVRGNENSMRNLRIAHPDLSRHEIRQLVRAERLQDRASNQAIASPALRVQNFIALPQLSPPPDVVQPVRAFEQSQFQTVNGRTRSVSRGVELDLTSNERTITLGDNLFVGRSSYTISNGSASRELVAGSKVSASEYVALQQVIASGSQTLVLDSSGKAIGGSFSLSTIDDGGRDIHAKSLVVPASVEASGDFSRRSDFRLTGDLSNFGSILALGSAGNPGRASIAARDITNGSGASIETVSSGQPMDLNLRAERNFQNDGLISASGNLTISAGGNLQNSGSISGGSLTIDSAVVRNSGALIATSGDAVFTNALPTALQIDSTGGRVSAENGAIKVRDALFREKLDTVIRGGDWISERVEFNAGEGHLDVNVGELSGAIHARGGTVIINAQTEVLNIQELSASGDPLISNTNSIVLGSQMTLGAPLSVVSGGNITLDSATLDTASSTGNGGDILLLAGAAFTIDANVLQVTGASSSGGNITYTGTAPVIDSSSTSGNAGNVVIAAFSSMPGTGQVSLANSSITANGSNAAGSVSFIAGGDIEVGAITAQGALVSGDISLQAAQPIPNGTFRINATTGSIESGPLLVDSTATGTVSTYGALTSDGFVTLRGTLVDVHAPITANSALEVVTPEFFVDATTVTARTVDVRSPQGDLSVNGGTGSSLIATSPDGGLLISLSAYPGGDLILQGTMNLTGDAQFNSTASVVSQNNSLYSTTDDVVLSSSNWIQQGNGNIVANSITFGGSNIVNADGDVVILNDLIFNGRDLFIGAKGNVDLGSYNIDLSSVTGNGGSLTIIAGYTLSGTGLGQIQTANSTSVTDSFTTSSNIYGSGNYTTDSSAAAGNAGNISVAATGTIMLTGNLSANSLTGSAGIIAIAAEDGVSVAEASAVSGAGNTGAVLIQAGHVAPAGLVSYRQGAQTNGIMSFDNPIYTAGQIDTGVISSSEVKLQNLAAPINIGSTIDAHSITIKTDGSINLLNQDNLTVTGFSAGDGGLISITAPAFSTASGQPLQLIARGTTGNGGSVTVVSPTDLSVGTSSADDVSIDVSTTKQCRAPRVVSLLLLRQAI
;
A
#
# COMPACT_ATOMS: atom_id res chain seq x y z
N MET A 1 -20.56 36.71 -4.51
CA MET A 1 -21.37 35.90 -5.43
C MET A 1 -22.10 34.86 -4.58
N ARG A 2 -23.42 35.02 -4.39
CA ARG A 2 -24.28 34.09 -3.64
C ARG A 2 -24.70 32.96 -4.58
N LEU A 3 -24.66 31.70 -4.13
CA LEU A 3 -25.58 30.66 -4.58
C LEU A 3 -25.70 29.59 -3.50
N THR A 4 -26.94 29.40 -3.06
CA THR A 4 -27.45 28.50 -2.04
C THR A 4 -28.01 27.24 -2.70
N GLY A 5 -27.71 26.05 -2.16
CA GLY A 5 -28.37 24.79 -2.52
C GLY A 5 -28.76 24.00 -1.27
N LYS A 6 -30.06 23.83 -1.05
CA LYS A 6 -30.65 22.97 0.00
C LYS A 6 -30.60 21.50 -0.42
N PRO A 7 -30.48 20.53 0.50
CA PRO A 7 -30.88 19.16 0.25
C PRO A 7 -32.32 18.91 0.72
N THR A 8 -33.05 18.13 -0.08
CA THR A 8 -34.41 17.63 0.15
C THR A 8 -34.41 16.34 0.96
N ASP A 9 -35.40 16.25 1.85
CA ASP A 9 -35.75 15.13 2.72
C ASP A 9 -36.06 13.82 1.98
N TYR A 10 -35.65 12.69 2.56
CA TYR A 10 -36.34 11.40 2.43
C TYR A 10 -36.50 10.77 3.81
N LEU A 11 -37.68 10.98 4.40
CA LEU A 11 -38.25 10.19 5.49
C LEU A 11 -39.12 9.09 4.87
N ALA A 12 -38.81 7.83 5.14
CA ALA A 12 -39.78 6.75 5.09
C ALA A 12 -39.60 5.88 6.34
N ALA A 13 -40.63 5.89 7.16
CA ALA A 13 -40.76 5.14 8.40
C ALA A 13 -41.60 3.86 8.18
N GLN A 14 -41.51 2.98 9.19
CA GLN A 14 -42.36 1.82 9.49
C GLN A 14 -41.91 0.49 8.81
N ALA A 15 -41.90 -0.67 9.48
CA ALA A 15 -42.70 -1.09 10.62
C ALA A 15 -42.00 -2.16 11.50
N VAL A 16 -42.44 -2.14 12.76
CA VAL A 16 -42.27 -3.11 13.84
C VAL A 16 -42.64 -4.54 13.43
N VAL A 17 -41.77 -5.52 13.73
CA VAL A 17 -42.20 -6.89 14.05
C VAL A 17 -41.47 -7.37 15.30
N LEU A 18 -42.26 -7.51 16.36
CA LEU A 18 -41.93 -8.09 17.64
C LEU A 18 -42.60 -9.48 17.69
N ALA A 19 -41.82 -10.56 17.74
CA ALA A 19 -42.18 -11.86 18.34
C ALA A 19 -40.98 -12.80 18.18
N GLY A 20 -40.62 -13.49 19.26
CA GLY A 20 -39.32 -14.13 19.42
C GLY A 20 -39.30 -15.64 19.23
N THR A 21 -38.15 -16.23 19.53
CA THR A 21 -38.02 -17.55 20.16
C THR A 21 -36.56 -17.74 20.55
N LEU A 22 -36.26 -17.51 21.83
CA LEU A 22 -34.97 -17.77 22.45
C LEU A 22 -34.89 -19.29 22.73
N LEU A 23 -34.29 -20.05 21.84
CA LEU A 23 -33.95 -21.45 22.06
C LEU A 23 -32.47 -21.54 22.48
N ILE A 24 -32.24 -21.72 23.78
CA ILE A 24 -30.91 -21.98 24.35
C ILE A 24 -30.60 -23.45 24.12
N GLY A 25 -29.72 -23.73 23.16
CA GLY A 25 -29.10 -25.03 22.97
C GLY A 25 -27.61 -24.94 23.27
N ALA A 26 -27.22 -25.26 24.50
CA ALA A 26 -25.83 -25.52 24.84
C ALA A 26 -25.49 -27.00 24.61
N PRO A 27 -24.28 -27.33 24.15
CA PRO A 27 -23.63 -28.55 24.54
C PRO A 27 -22.48 -28.27 25.50
N SER A 28 -22.55 -29.03 26.59
CA SER A 28 -21.52 -29.42 27.53
C SER A 28 -20.16 -29.73 26.90
N HIS A 29 -19.09 -29.22 27.51
CA HIS A 29 -18.00 -30.00 28.11
C HIS A 29 -16.80 -29.09 28.45
N ALA A 30 -16.44 -28.97 29.72
CA ALA A 30 -15.07 -29.14 30.23
C ALA A 30 -14.91 -28.65 31.68
N SER A 31 -14.09 -29.40 32.42
CA SER A 31 -13.41 -29.06 33.69
C SER A 31 -14.21 -29.20 34.99
N ASP A 32 -14.33 -30.47 35.37
CA ASP A 32 -14.41 -30.95 36.75
C ASP A 32 -13.03 -30.77 37.41
N LEU A 33 -12.81 -29.65 38.12
CA LEU A 33 -11.64 -29.41 38.99
C LEU A 33 -11.84 -28.17 39.87
N ALA A 34 -12.74 -28.25 40.85
CA ALA A 34 -12.78 -27.29 41.96
C ALA A 34 -13.43 -27.88 43.22
N GLN A 35 -12.84 -28.92 43.80
CA GLN A 35 -13.01 -29.19 45.22
C GLN A 35 -11.87 -28.53 46.01
N VAL A 36 -12.26 -27.87 47.10
CA VAL A 36 -11.43 -27.29 48.18
C VAL A 36 -10.90 -25.87 47.94
N ARG A 37 -11.80 -24.87 47.97
CA ARG A 37 -11.52 -23.57 48.60
C ARG A 37 -12.71 -23.13 49.46
N GLY A 38 -12.62 -23.44 50.75
CA GLY A 38 -13.60 -23.03 51.75
C GLY A 38 -13.38 -21.61 52.25
N ASN A 39 -14.48 -21.01 52.71
CA ASN A 39 -14.64 -19.92 53.68
C ASN A 39 -14.90 -18.46 53.26
N GLU A 40 -14.73 -18.04 51.99
CA GLU A 40 -15.02 -16.63 51.64
C GLU A 40 -16.36 -16.43 50.89
N ASN A 41 -16.83 -17.44 50.16
CA ASN A 41 -18.08 -17.34 49.38
C ASN A 41 -19.36 -17.38 50.25
N SER A 42 -19.30 -17.86 51.50
CA SER A 42 -20.49 -17.99 52.35
C SER A 42 -21.05 -16.63 52.79
N MET A 43 -20.19 -15.68 53.15
CA MET A 43 -20.64 -14.32 53.56
C MET A 43 -21.19 -13.50 52.39
N ARG A 44 -20.68 -13.71 51.18
CA ARG A 44 -21.16 -13.02 49.97
C ARG A 44 -22.52 -13.57 49.55
N ASN A 45 -22.68 -14.89 49.55
CA ASN A 45 -23.94 -15.56 49.21
C ASN A 45 -25.05 -15.28 50.24
N LEU A 46 -24.74 -15.24 51.54
CA LEU A 46 -25.72 -14.88 52.58
C LEU A 46 -26.18 -13.42 52.50
N ARG A 47 -25.30 -12.51 52.07
CA ARG A 47 -25.66 -11.09 51.87
C ARG A 47 -26.50 -10.86 50.60
N ILE A 48 -26.34 -11.72 49.60
CA ILE A 48 -27.19 -11.72 48.40
C ILE A 48 -28.56 -12.33 48.73
N ALA A 49 -28.61 -13.38 49.58
CA ALA A 49 -29.86 -14.03 49.98
C ALA A 49 -30.70 -13.22 50.99
N HIS A 50 -30.07 -12.36 51.80
CA HIS A 50 -30.75 -11.54 52.80
C HIS A 50 -30.28 -10.07 52.73
N PRO A 51 -30.68 -9.32 51.68
CA PRO A 51 -30.23 -7.94 51.45
C PRO A 51 -30.77 -6.94 52.49
N ASP A 52 -31.81 -7.33 53.23
CA ASP A 52 -32.48 -6.57 54.29
C ASP A 52 -31.79 -6.67 55.65
N LEU A 53 -30.89 -7.63 55.84
CA LEU A 53 -30.19 -7.84 57.10
C LEU A 53 -28.91 -7.00 57.19
N SER A 54 -28.70 -6.38 58.35
CA SER A 54 -27.48 -5.63 58.63
C SER A 54 -26.27 -6.56 58.70
N ARG A 55 -25.07 -5.99 58.45
CA ARG A 55 -23.80 -6.74 58.51
C ARG A 55 -23.55 -7.39 59.88
N HIS A 56 -24.19 -6.91 60.95
CA HIS A 56 -24.13 -7.52 62.28
C HIS A 56 -25.02 -8.76 62.38
N GLU A 57 -26.24 -8.72 61.84
CA GLU A 57 -27.20 -9.84 61.82
C GLU A 57 -26.71 -10.99 60.93
N ILE A 58 -26.11 -10.68 59.77
CA ILE A 58 -25.48 -11.70 58.91
C ILE A 58 -24.35 -12.43 59.66
N ARG A 59 -23.56 -11.72 60.48
CA ARG A 59 -22.53 -12.37 61.32
C ARG A 59 -23.13 -13.22 62.43
N GLN A 60 -24.31 -12.86 62.95
CA GLN A 60 -25.02 -13.68 63.93
C GLN A 60 -25.60 -14.95 63.28
N LEU A 61 -26.15 -14.86 62.06
CA LEU A 61 -26.61 -15.99 61.27
C LEU A 61 -25.47 -16.97 60.95
N VAL A 62 -24.33 -16.48 60.47
CA VAL A 62 -23.14 -17.33 60.21
C VAL A 62 -22.63 -17.98 61.49
N ARG A 63 -22.73 -17.31 62.65
CA ARG A 63 -22.40 -17.90 63.95
C ARG A 63 -23.40 -18.97 64.38
N ALA A 64 -24.70 -18.76 64.14
CA ALA A 64 -25.75 -19.73 64.46
C ALA A 64 -25.63 -20.99 63.59
N GLU A 65 -25.39 -20.83 62.30
CA GLU A 65 -25.20 -21.93 61.34
C GLU A 65 -23.96 -22.77 61.69
N ARG A 66 -22.84 -22.13 62.07
CA ARG A 66 -21.64 -22.82 62.57
C ARG A 66 -21.83 -23.52 63.92
N LEU A 67 -22.77 -23.07 64.75
CA LEU A 67 -23.12 -23.75 66.00
C LEU A 67 -24.01 -24.96 65.73
N GLN A 68 -24.84 -24.92 64.68
CA GLN A 68 -25.68 -26.03 64.25
C GLN A 68 -24.87 -27.15 63.57
N ASP A 69 -23.86 -26.79 62.76
CA ASP A 69 -22.89 -27.74 62.18
C ASP A 69 -21.96 -28.37 63.22
N ARG A 70 -21.73 -27.69 64.35
CA ARG A 70 -21.01 -28.27 65.50
C ARG A 70 -21.91 -29.19 66.33
N ALA A 71 -23.23 -28.96 66.34
CA ALA A 71 -24.19 -29.81 67.04
C ALA A 71 -24.49 -31.13 66.31
N SER A 72 -24.34 -31.19 64.98
CA SER A 72 -24.54 -32.42 64.18
C SER A 72 -23.35 -33.38 64.20
N ASN A 73 -22.14 -32.90 64.54
CA ASN A 73 -20.89 -33.70 64.53
C ASN A 73 -20.44 -34.22 65.91
N GLN A 74 -21.23 -34.05 66.97
CA GLN A 74 -20.94 -34.63 68.29
C GLN A 74 -22.13 -35.41 68.84
N ALA A 75 -22.34 -36.60 68.29
CA ALA A 75 -23.07 -37.67 68.95
C ALA A 75 -22.14 -38.89 69.08
N ILE A 76 -21.49 -39.04 70.24
CA ILE A 76 -21.25 -40.28 71.00
C ILE A 76 -20.39 -39.94 72.23
N ALA A 77 -20.85 -40.41 73.40
CA ALA A 77 -20.19 -40.49 74.71
C ALA A 77 -20.21 -39.25 75.67
N SER A 78 -21.34 -39.12 76.37
CA SER A 78 -21.45 -38.63 77.77
C SER A 78 -20.79 -39.63 78.77
N PRO A 79 -20.51 -39.33 80.07
CA PRO A 79 -21.36 -38.53 80.97
C PRO A 79 -20.69 -37.71 82.11
N ALA A 80 -21.45 -36.74 82.65
CA ALA A 80 -21.91 -36.70 84.06
C ALA A 80 -21.99 -35.27 84.67
N LEU A 81 -23.21 -34.93 85.09
CA LEU A 81 -23.56 -34.25 86.35
C LEU A 81 -22.98 -32.85 86.66
N ARG A 82 -23.83 -31.82 86.60
CA ARG A 82 -24.55 -31.29 87.79
C ARG A 82 -25.46 -30.12 87.41
N VAL A 83 -26.75 -30.30 87.68
CA VAL A 83 -27.74 -29.23 87.78
C VAL A 83 -27.55 -28.54 89.14
N GLN A 84 -27.41 -27.22 89.15
CA GLN A 84 -27.87 -26.41 90.29
C GLN A 84 -28.22 -24.98 89.87
N ASN A 85 -29.34 -24.53 90.43
CA ASN A 85 -30.16 -23.39 90.09
C ASN A 85 -29.48 -22.02 90.15
N PHE A 86 -29.82 -21.15 89.20
CA PHE A 86 -29.73 -19.71 89.35
C PHE A 86 -30.81 -19.22 90.31
N ILE A 87 -30.39 -18.67 91.45
CA ILE A 87 -31.18 -17.74 92.27
C ILE A 87 -30.65 -16.34 91.98
N ALA A 88 -31.52 -15.46 91.52
CA ALA A 88 -31.26 -14.03 91.38
C ALA A 88 -31.03 -13.41 92.77
N LEU A 89 -29.95 -12.65 92.94
CA LEU A 89 -29.73 -11.77 94.08
C LEU A 89 -29.52 -10.32 93.62
N PRO A 90 -29.87 -9.33 94.46
CA PRO A 90 -30.12 -7.95 94.06
C PRO A 90 -28.85 -7.11 94.00
N GLN A 91 -28.93 -6.04 93.22
CA GLN A 91 -27.96 -4.95 93.18
C GLN A 91 -27.64 -4.43 94.59
N LEU A 92 -26.35 -4.47 94.95
CA LEU A 92 -25.78 -3.73 96.07
C LEU A 92 -24.86 -2.64 95.52
N SER A 93 -25.12 -1.42 95.97
CA SER A 93 -24.39 -0.19 95.72
C SER A 93 -22.90 -0.31 96.08
N PRO A 94 -21.99 0.37 95.36
CA PRO A 94 -20.56 0.32 95.67
C PRO A 94 -20.23 1.04 97.00
N PRO A 95 -19.26 0.52 97.77
CA PRO A 95 -18.77 1.16 99.00
C PRO A 95 -17.87 2.38 98.70
N PRO A 96 -17.73 3.31 99.65
CA PRO A 96 -16.93 4.52 99.49
C PRO A 96 -15.42 4.24 99.49
N ASP A 97 -14.71 5.10 98.77
CA ASP A 97 -13.26 5.12 98.51
C ASP A 97 -12.40 4.73 99.71
N VAL A 98 -11.71 3.59 99.57
CA VAL A 98 -10.49 3.29 100.32
C VAL A 98 -9.32 3.84 99.50
N VAL A 99 -8.76 4.97 99.95
CA VAL A 99 -7.50 5.54 99.44
C VAL A 99 -6.38 4.53 99.72
N GLN A 100 -6.04 3.71 98.73
CA GLN A 100 -4.83 2.90 98.77
C GLN A 100 -3.60 3.81 98.55
N PRO A 101 -2.49 3.60 99.26
CA PRO A 101 -1.25 4.30 99.00
C PRO A 101 -0.86 4.07 97.53
N VAL A 102 -0.63 5.16 96.81
CA VAL A 102 -0.17 5.16 95.41
C VAL A 102 1.05 4.26 95.32
N ARG A 103 0.89 3.04 94.80
CA ARG A 103 2.02 2.15 94.55
C ARG A 103 2.97 2.87 93.61
N ALA A 104 4.25 2.87 93.97
CA ALA A 104 5.31 3.37 93.12
C ALA A 104 5.17 2.76 91.72
N PHE A 105 5.40 3.58 90.70
CA PHE A 105 5.23 3.19 89.31
C PHE A 105 6.30 2.15 88.95
N GLU A 106 5.99 0.86 89.15
CA GLU A 106 6.90 -0.24 88.78
C GLU A 106 7.32 -0.12 87.31
N GLN A 107 6.41 0.33 86.44
CA GLN A 107 6.68 0.54 85.02
C GLN A 107 6.70 2.02 84.64
N SER A 108 7.63 2.39 83.76
CA SER A 108 7.66 3.71 83.13
C SER A 108 6.33 4.01 82.43
N GLN A 109 5.91 5.27 82.49
CA GLN A 109 4.65 5.75 81.90
C GLN A 109 4.91 6.92 80.96
N PHE A 110 4.24 6.94 79.81
CA PHE A 110 4.25 8.07 78.88
C PHE A 110 2.89 8.79 78.94
N GLN A 111 2.93 10.11 79.07
CA GLN A 111 1.74 10.97 78.98
C GLN A 111 1.54 11.41 77.53
N THR A 112 0.44 11.01 76.91
CA THR A 112 0.11 11.45 75.55
C THR A 112 -0.18 12.96 75.53
N VAL A 113 -0.13 13.57 74.34
CA VAL A 113 -0.57 14.96 74.10
C VAL A 113 -1.98 15.28 74.62
N ASN A 114 -2.85 14.27 74.77
CA ASN A 114 -4.19 14.42 75.35
C ASN A 114 -4.22 14.23 76.88
N GLY A 115 -3.07 14.25 77.54
CA GLY A 115 -2.91 14.09 78.99
C GLY A 115 -3.11 12.68 79.52
N ARG A 116 -3.36 11.66 78.68
CA ARG A 116 -3.57 10.27 79.12
C ARG A 116 -2.24 9.57 79.35
N THR A 117 -2.05 8.99 80.53
CA THR A 117 -0.89 8.13 80.83
C THR A 117 -1.08 6.72 80.25
N ARG A 118 -0.01 6.17 79.67
CA ARG A 118 0.06 4.80 79.16
C ARG A 118 1.36 4.16 79.61
N SER A 119 1.35 2.84 79.81
CA SER A 119 2.60 2.09 80.04
C SER A 119 3.45 2.12 78.77
N VAL A 120 4.75 2.32 78.95
CA VAL A 120 5.77 2.34 77.89
C VAL A 120 5.84 1.00 77.15
N SER A 121 5.39 -0.10 77.77
CA SER A 121 5.26 -1.43 77.15
C SER A 121 4.32 -1.50 75.93
N ARG A 122 3.46 -0.49 75.72
CA ARG A 122 2.57 -0.40 74.54
C ARG A 122 3.12 0.51 73.44
N GLY A 123 4.39 0.86 73.55
CA GLY A 123 5.12 1.73 72.66
C GLY A 123 5.08 3.20 73.04
N VAL A 124 6.23 3.85 72.84
CA VAL A 124 6.48 5.26 73.16
C VAL A 124 6.48 6.08 71.87
N GLU A 125 6.05 7.32 71.97
CA GLU A 125 6.22 8.33 70.94
C GLU A 125 7.66 8.86 71.01
N LEU A 126 8.51 8.41 70.09
CA LEU A 126 9.93 8.72 70.06
C LEU A 126 10.19 9.91 69.12
N ASP A 127 9.66 11.07 69.48
CA ASP A 127 10.02 12.31 68.78
C ASP A 127 11.30 12.88 69.39
N LEU A 128 12.45 12.57 68.78
CA LEU A 128 13.75 13.00 69.31
C LEU A 128 14.04 14.49 69.07
N THR A 129 13.17 15.20 68.33
CA THR A 129 13.22 16.65 68.14
C THR A 129 12.44 17.40 69.23
N SER A 130 11.65 16.69 70.03
CA SER A 130 10.82 17.24 71.09
C SER A 130 11.63 17.51 72.37
N ASN A 131 11.40 18.67 72.98
CA ASN A 131 11.87 19.01 74.32
C ASN A 131 10.82 18.71 75.40
N GLU A 132 9.66 18.14 75.04
CA GLU A 132 8.61 17.84 76.00
C GLU A 132 8.96 16.62 76.84
N ARG A 133 8.92 16.79 78.17
CA ARG A 133 9.26 15.72 79.13
C ARG A 133 8.03 14.90 79.52
N THR A 134 7.57 14.09 78.59
CA THR A 134 6.31 13.33 78.66
C THR A 134 6.48 11.91 79.23
N ILE A 135 7.72 11.42 79.36
CA ILE A 135 8.00 10.07 79.87
C ILE A 135 8.40 10.17 81.34
N THR A 136 7.63 9.54 82.21
CA THR A 136 7.97 9.33 83.63
C THR A 136 8.68 7.99 83.76
N LEU A 137 9.91 8.00 84.25
CA LEU A 137 10.72 6.78 84.43
C LEU A 137 10.17 5.93 85.59
N GLY A 138 10.02 4.62 85.38
CA GLY A 138 9.61 3.68 86.42
C GLY A 138 10.79 3.05 87.15
N ASP A 139 10.54 2.48 88.33
CA ASP A 139 11.57 1.88 89.19
C ASP A 139 12.30 0.72 88.49
N ASN A 140 11.63 -0.02 87.60
CA ASN A 140 12.23 -1.17 86.90
C ASN A 140 13.37 -0.80 85.93
N LEU A 141 13.52 0.46 85.54
CA LEU A 141 14.69 0.90 84.73
C LEU A 141 15.97 1.01 85.58
N PHE A 142 15.83 1.08 86.90
CA PHE A 142 16.89 1.34 87.86
C PHE A 142 17.29 0.08 88.64
N VAL A 143 17.00 -1.11 88.12
CA VAL A 143 17.35 -2.37 88.78
C VAL A 143 18.88 -2.45 88.95
N GLY A 144 19.33 -2.43 90.21
CA GLY A 144 20.75 -2.49 90.58
C GLY A 144 21.46 -1.15 90.77
N ARG A 145 20.83 0.00 90.51
CA ARG A 145 21.40 1.35 90.74
C ARG A 145 20.33 2.37 91.12
N SER A 146 20.57 3.26 92.08
CA SER A 146 19.57 4.28 92.48
C SER A 146 19.37 5.40 91.44
N SER A 147 20.36 5.63 90.58
CA SER A 147 20.32 6.68 89.57
C SER A 147 21.26 6.37 88.40
N TYR A 148 21.05 7.07 87.29
CA TYR A 148 21.97 7.12 86.15
C TYR A 148 22.20 8.58 85.76
N THR A 149 23.39 8.90 85.24
CA THR A 149 23.71 10.25 84.75
C THR A 149 23.81 10.24 83.24
N ILE A 150 23.13 11.17 82.58
CA ILE A 150 23.23 11.43 81.13
C ILE A 150 23.88 12.80 80.87
N SER A 151 24.49 12.98 79.70
CA SER A 151 24.97 14.27 79.20
C SER A 151 23.84 15.00 78.47
N ASN A 152 23.51 16.21 78.91
CA ASN A 152 22.44 17.04 78.37
C ASN A 152 22.99 18.43 78.00
N GLY A 153 23.39 18.61 76.73
CA GLY A 153 24.25 19.72 76.33
C GLY A 153 25.61 19.65 77.02
N SER A 154 26.04 20.76 77.63
CA SER A 154 27.27 20.85 78.42
C SER A 154 27.09 20.42 79.89
N ALA A 155 25.89 20.00 80.30
CA ALA A 155 25.58 19.66 81.69
C ALA A 155 25.35 18.15 81.86
N SER A 156 25.78 17.58 82.98
CA SER A 156 25.38 16.23 83.39
C SER A 156 24.07 16.30 84.17
N ARG A 157 23.13 15.42 83.84
CA ARG A 157 21.83 15.32 84.52
C ARG A 157 21.66 13.94 85.14
N GLU A 158 21.51 13.91 86.45
CA GLU A 158 21.13 12.70 87.19
C GLU A 158 19.63 12.41 87.02
N LEU A 159 19.30 11.18 86.66
CA LEU A 159 17.96 10.67 86.48
C LEU A 159 17.71 9.59 87.52
N VAL A 160 16.57 9.70 88.21
CA VAL A 160 16.04 8.73 89.18
C VAL A 160 14.66 8.27 88.75
N ALA A 161 14.14 7.19 89.34
CA ALA A 161 12.76 6.79 89.13
C ALA A 161 11.79 7.91 89.53
N GLY A 162 10.71 8.06 88.76
CA GLY A 162 9.77 9.18 88.84
C GLY A 162 10.21 10.45 88.08
N SER A 163 11.46 10.54 87.60
CA SER A 163 11.90 11.68 86.78
C SER A 163 11.11 11.76 85.48
N LYS A 164 10.75 12.98 85.07
CA LYS A 164 10.21 13.26 83.73
C LYS A 164 11.34 13.57 82.76
N VAL A 165 11.32 12.91 81.60
CA VAL A 165 12.34 13.05 80.55
C VAL A 165 11.71 13.19 79.17
N SER A 166 12.42 13.84 78.26
CA SER A 166 12.08 13.87 76.84
C SER A 166 12.34 12.50 76.20
N ALA A 167 11.85 12.30 74.97
CA ALA A 167 12.14 11.08 74.22
C ALA A 167 13.64 10.88 74.00
N SER A 168 14.41 11.94 73.69
CA SER A 168 15.86 11.85 73.47
C SER A 168 16.63 11.60 74.76
N GLU A 169 16.23 12.25 75.88
CA GLU A 169 16.78 11.96 77.20
C GLU A 169 16.50 10.49 77.61
N TYR A 170 15.33 9.96 77.26
CA TYR A 170 14.98 8.55 77.49
C TYR A 170 15.86 7.60 76.67
N VAL A 171 16.08 7.86 75.37
CA VAL A 171 16.98 7.05 74.53
C VAL A 171 18.42 7.12 75.03
N ALA A 172 18.92 8.31 75.39
CA ALA A 172 20.25 8.48 75.97
C ALA A 172 20.42 7.69 77.27
N LEU A 173 19.39 7.69 78.14
CA LEU A 173 19.38 6.87 79.35
C LEU A 173 19.48 5.37 79.02
N GLN A 174 18.72 4.90 78.03
CA GLN A 174 18.78 3.49 77.60
C GLN A 174 20.19 3.10 77.12
N GLN A 175 20.89 4.00 76.40
CA GLN A 175 22.27 3.75 76.00
C GLN A 175 23.23 3.61 77.18
N VAL A 176 23.11 4.50 78.18
CA VAL A 176 23.93 4.44 79.40
C VAL A 176 23.62 3.18 80.20
N ILE A 177 22.35 2.74 80.25
CA ILE A 177 21.96 1.48 80.90
C ILE A 177 22.55 0.28 80.16
N ALA A 178 22.40 0.22 78.83
CA ALA A 178 22.78 -0.93 78.03
C ALA A 178 24.31 -1.06 77.82
N SER A 179 25.00 0.06 77.63
CA SER A 179 26.43 0.08 77.23
C SER A 179 27.35 0.77 78.24
N GLY A 180 26.80 1.45 79.25
CA GLY A 180 27.57 2.30 80.17
C GLY A 180 27.99 3.65 79.58
N SER A 181 27.66 3.94 78.32
CA SER A 181 28.03 5.18 77.63
C SER A 181 26.87 5.78 76.83
N GLN A 182 26.92 7.08 76.59
CA GLN A 182 25.98 7.81 75.75
C GLN A 182 26.68 8.23 74.46
N THR A 183 26.11 7.87 73.32
CA THR A 183 26.57 8.32 72.00
C THR A 183 25.64 9.36 71.37
N LEU A 184 24.37 9.38 71.79
CA LEU A 184 23.41 10.39 71.35
C LEU A 184 23.77 11.75 71.94
N VAL A 185 23.90 12.78 71.11
CA VAL A 185 24.24 14.14 71.57
C VAL A 185 22.95 14.94 71.79
N LEU A 186 22.75 15.38 73.03
CA LEU A 186 21.60 16.18 73.43
C LEU A 186 21.96 17.66 73.53
N ASP A 187 21.04 18.56 73.17
CA ASP A 187 21.16 19.98 73.50
C ASP A 187 20.76 20.26 74.97
N SER A 188 20.87 21.50 75.45
CA SER A 188 20.51 21.84 76.83
C SER A 188 19.01 21.70 77.15
N SER A 189 18.15 21.55 76.13
CA SER A 189 16.70 21.36 76.27
C SER A 189 16.28 19.89 76.27
N GLY A 190 17.23 18.96 76.05
CA GLY A 190 16.96 17.54 75.97
C GLY A 190 16.52 17.06 74.60
N LYS A 191 16.75 17.82 73.52
CA LYS A 191 16.54 17.38 72.14
C LYS A 191 17.79 16.70 71.61
N ALA A 192 17.64 15.74 70.69
CA ALA A 192 18.80 15.17 70.00
C ALA A 192 19.22 16.10 68.85
N ILE A 193 20.50 16.44 68.79
CA ILE A 193 21.10 17.31 67.77
C ILE A 193 22.24 16.63 67.00
N GLY A 194 22.58 15.39 67.36
CA GLY A 194 23.58 14.59 66.67
C GLY A 194 23.88 13.27 67.37
N GLY A 195 24.93 12.58 66.93
CA GLY A 195 25.36 11.31 67.48
C GLY A 195 24.56 10.13 66.90
N SER A 196 24.61 8.99 67.58
CA SER A 196 23.93 7.77 67.10
C SER A 196 23.22 7.04 68.22
N PHE A 197 22.22 6.22 67.87
CA PHE A 197 21.61 5.25 68.78
C PHE A 197 21.23 3.96 68.07
N SER A 198 21.13 2.88 68.84
CA SER A 198 20.73 1.58 68.30
C SER A 198 19.23 1.33 68.52
N LEU A 199 18.49 1.05 67.45
CA LEU A 199 17.11 0.60 67.49
C LEU A 199 16.96 -0.68 68.33
N SER A 200 17.99 -1.53 68.39
CA SER A 200 18.00 -2.73 69.23
C SER A 200 18.09 -2.46 70.73
N THR A 201 18.50 -1.25 71.15
CA THR A 201 18.49 -0.86 72.58
C THR A 201 17.12 -0.39 73.05
N ILE A 202 16.19 -0.18 72.12
CA ILE A 202 14.79 0.18 72.38
C ILE A 202 13.89 -1.07 72.31
N ASP A 203 14.41 -2.18 71.78
CA ASP A 203 13.79 -3.50 71.76
C ASP A 203 13.69 -4.10 73.18
N ASP A 204 12.57 -4.74 73.51
CA ASP A 204 12.28 -5.30 74.84
C ASP A 204 12.85 -6.72 75.07
N GLY A 205 13.90 -7.08 74.33
CA GLY A 205 14.59 -8.37 74.46
C GLY A 205 14.49 -9.28 73.24
N GLY A 206 14.43 -8.72 72.04
CA GLY A 206 14.39 -9.46 70.77
C GLY A 206 12.97 -9.76 70.29
N ARG A 207 11.99 -8.95 70.67
CA ARG A 207 10.61 -9.01 70.14
C ARG A 207 10.38 -7.80 69.23
N ASP A 208 9.21 -7.75 68.59
CA ASP A 208 8.81 -6.62 67.74
C ASP A 208 9.04 -5.28 68.48
N ILE A 209 9.83 -4.38 67.88
CA ILE A 209 10.11 -3.07 68.47
C ILE A 209 8.83 -2.25 68.40
N HIS A 210 8.12 -2.14 69.51
CA HIS A 210 6.89 -1.35 69.59
C HIS A 210 7.23 0.10 69.94
N ALA A 211 7.36 0.96 68.93
CA ALA A 211 7.23 2.40 69.11
C ALA A 211 5.91 2.88 68.49
N LYS A 212 5.33 3.92 69.07
CA LYS A 212 4.12 4.51 68.51
C LYS A 212 4.48 5.32 67.26
N SER A 213 5.49 6.15 67.34
CA SER A 213 6.02 6.95 66.23
C SER A 213 7.50 7.19 66.48
N LEU A 214 8.26 7.51 65.43
CA LEU A 214 9.69 7.80 65.51
C LEU A 214 10.01 9.03 64.65
N VAL A 215 10.66 10.03 65.25
CA VAL A 215 11.26 11.15 64.53
C VAL A 215 12.77 11.10 64.73
N VAL A 216 13.54 10.89 63.65
CA VAL A 216 15.01 10.91 63.66
C VAL A 216 15.46 12.31 63.18
N PRO A 217 16.09 13.13 64.02
CA PRO A 217 16.53 14.48 63.64
C PRO A 217 17.66 14.45 62.63
N ALA A 218 17.88 15.59 61.97
CA ALA A 218 19.08 15.79 61.18
C ALA A 218 20.36 15.54 62.01
N SER A 219 21.37 14.96 61.36
CA SER A 219 22.66 14.60 61.98
C SER A 219 22.60 13.51 63.06
N VAL A 220 21.45 12.88 63.29
CA VAL A 220 21.32 11.70 64.17
C VAL A 220 21.29 10.43 63.31
N GLU A 221 22.07 9.43 63.72
CA GLU A 221 22.08 8.09 63.11
C GLU A 221 21.34 7.08 63.99
N ALA A 222 20.35 6.38 63.43
CA ALA A 222 19.68 5.26 64.05
C ALA A 222 20.13 3.95 63.39
N SER A 223 20.83 3.07 64.12
CA SER A 223 21.30 1.78 63.57
C SER A 223 20.50 0.62 64.15
N GLY A 224 20.22 -0.44 63.40
CA GLY A 224 19.60 -1.67 63.93
C GLY A 224 20.13 -2.91 63.25
N ASP A 225 20.37 -4.00 63.99
CA ASP A 225 20.73 -5.30 63.42
C ASP A 225 19.46 -6.12 63.13
N PHE A 226 19.11 -6.23 61.85
CA PHE A 226 17.91 -6.92 61.36
C PHE A 226 18.15 -8.40 61.02
N SER A 227 19.39 -8.89 61.14
CA SER A 227 19.71 -10.30 60.87
C SER A 227 19.03 -11.29 61.83
N ARG A 228 18.52 -10.79 62.96
CA ARG A 228 17.79 -11.56 63.98
C ARG A 228 16.28 -11.66 63.71
N ARG A 229 15.83 -11.30 62.50
CA ARG A 229 14.41 -11.28 62.07
C ARG A 229 13.55 -10.29 62.85
N SER A 230 14.13 -9.20 63.32
CA SER A 230 13.39 -8.11 63.97
C SER A 230 12.70 -7.25 62.92
N ASP A 231 11.37 -7.30 62.85
CA ASP A 231 10.60 -6.27 62.13
C ASP A 231 10.52 -5.02 63.02
N PHE A 232 10.86 -3.85 62.48
CA PHE A 232 10.65 -2.57 63.15
C PHE A 232 9.26 -2.04 62.78
N ARG A 233 8.29 -2.12 63.70
CA ARG A 233 6.88 -1.78 63.42
C ARG A 233 6.39 -0.64 64.30
N LEU A 234 6.03 0.47 63.66
CA LEU A 234 5.39 1.61 64.27
C LEU A 234 3.88 1.55 64.07
N THR A 235 3.12 1.86 65.12
CA THR A 235 1.65 2.01 65.02
C THR A 235 1.20 3.39 64.52
N GLY A 236 2.15 4.29 64.33
CA GLY A 236 2.03 5.67 63.87
C GLY A 236 3.17 5.98 62.90
N ASP A 237 3.64 7.22 62.84
CA ASP A 237 4.45 7.70 61.71
C ASP A 237 5.96 7.54 61.96
N LEU A 238 6.71 7.35 60.87
CA LEU A 238 8.17 7.49 60.81
C LEU A 238 8.52 8.79 60.07
N SER A 239 9.23 9.71 60.72
CA SER A 239 9.78 10.91 60.09
C SER A 239 11.30 10.93 60.25
N ASN A 240 12.03 10.57 59.21
CA ASN A 240 13.48 10.55 59.18
C ASN A 240 14.03 11.83 58.53
N PHE A 241 14.83 12.58 59.28
CA PHE A 241 15.64 13.70 58.78
C PHE A 241 17.14 13.44 58.93
N GLY A 242 17.53 12.30 59.53
CA GLY A 242 18.91 11.86 59.73
C GLY A 242 19.22 10.59 58.92
N SER A 243 19.96 9.66 59.51
CA SER A 243 20.32 8.39 58.85
C SER A 243 19.76 7.20 59.60
N ILE A 244 19.16 6.24 58.89
CA ILE A 244 18.73 4.95 59.43
C ILE A 244 19.55 3.86 58.75
N LEU A 245 20.39 3.17 59.52
CA LEU A 245 21.24 2.08 59.04
C LEU A 245 20.69 0.73 59.49
N ALA A 246 20.20 -0.05 58.54
CA ALA A 246 19.79 -1.42 58.75
C ALA A 246 20.98 -2.35 58.49
N LEU A 247 21.57 -2.87 59.57
CA LEU A 247 22.75 -3.71 59.57
C LEU A 247 22.36 -5.19 59.48
N GLY A 248 23.17 -5.98 58.78
CA GLY A 248 23.09 -7.44 58.77
C GLY A 248 24.34 -8.07 59.38
N SER A 249 24.18 -8.88 60.43
CA SER A 249 25.29 -9.67 60.99
C SER A 249 25.65 -10.90 60.13
N ALA A 250 26.92 -11.30 60.14
CA ALA A 250 27.46 -12.35 59.28
C ALA A 250 26.76 -13.71 59.45
N GLY A 251 26.34 -14.32 58.35
CA GLY A 251 25.84 -15.71 58.30
C GLY A 251 24.33 -15.89 58.08
N ASN A 252 23.55 -14.81 57.99
CA ASN A 252 22.13 -14.88 57.63
C ASN A 252 21.78 -13.70 56.71
N PRO A 253 21.65 -13.90 55.37
CA PRO A 253 21.19 -12.83 54.47
C PRO A 253 19.79 -12.42 54.92
N GLY A 254 19.75 -11.28 55.61
CA GLY A 254 18.56 -10.80 56.29
C GLY A 254 17.68 -9.96 55.38
N ARG A 255 16.45 -9.76 55.83
CA ARG A 255 15.55 -8.73 55.34
C ARG A 255 15.34 -7.73 56.47
N ALA A 256 15.66 -6.46 56.25
CA ALA A 256 15.21 -5.40 57.13
C ALA A 256 13.77 -5.02 56.77
N SER A 257 12.89 -4.97 57.75
CA SER A 257 11.49 -4.59 57.57
C SER A 257 11.16 -3.43 58.48
N ILE A 258 10.78 -2.30 57.89
CA ILE A 258 10.35 -1.09 58.60
C ILE A 258 8.91 -0.82 58.17
N ALA A 259 7.97 -0.90 59.11
CA ALA A 259 6.57 -0.61 58.87
C ALA A 259 6.09 0.55 59.74
N ALA A 260 5.29 1.45 59.18
CA ALA A 260 4.70 2.58 59.87
C ALA A 260 3.36 2.95 59.22
N ARG A 261 2.60 3.84 59.87
CA ARG A 261 1.37 4.40 59.30
C ARG A 261 1.68 5.28 58.09
N ASP A 262 2.62 6.20 58.24
CA ASP A 262 3.23 6.97 57.15
C ASP A 262 4.75 6.92 57.31
N ILE A 263 5.49 6.93 56.21
CA ILE A 263 6.95 7.01 56.20
C ILE A 263 7.34 8.28 55.44
N THR A 264 8.07 9.17 56.10
CA THR A 264 8.67 10.37 55.50
C THR A 264 10.19 10.28 55.66
N ASN A 265 10.92 10.22 54.56
CA ASN A 265 12.37 10.36 54.51
C ASN A 265 12.69 11.74 53.91
N GLY A 266 13.06 12.70 54.76
CA GLY A 266 13.25 14.10 54.38
C GLY A 266 14.50 14.34 53.53
N SER A 267 14.64 15.58 53.03
CA SER A 267 15.81 15.97 52.26
C SER A 267 17.10 15.87 53.10
N GLY A 268 18.13 15.25 52.52
CA GLY A 268 19.41 14.97 53.20
C GLY A 268 19.38 13.76 54.14
N ALA A 269 18.20 13.15 54.35
CA ALA A 269 18.07 11.95 55.17
C ALA A 269 18.41 10.68 54.37
N SER A 270 18.83 9.62 55.06
CA SER A 270 19.08 8.33 54.44
C SER A 270 18.44 7.14 55.17
N ILE A 271 17.97 6.15 54.42
CA ILE A 271 17.58 4.82 54.93
C ILE A 271 18.32 3.78 54.10
N GLU A 272 19.28 3.09 54.71
CA GLU A 272 20.24 2.25 54.00
C GLU A 272 20.38 0.86 54.62
N THR A 273 20.57 -0.18 53.81
CA THR A 273 21.06 -1.47 54.32
C THR A 273 22.57 -1.60 54.12
N VAL A 274 23.27 -1.98 55.18
CA VAL A 274 24.71 -2.22 55.15
C VAL A 274 24.95 -3.68 55.55
N SER A 275 25.66 -4.41 54.70
CA SER A 275 25.99 -5.81 54.93
C SER A 275 27.50 -6.06 54.88
N SER A 276 27.98 -6.95 55.75
CA SER A 276 29.39 -7.34 55.83
C SER A 276 29.76 -8.55 54.94
N GLY A 277 28.94 -8.92 53.94
CA GLY A 277 29.33 -9.98 52.99
C GLY A 277 28.25 -10.61 52.10
N GLN A 278 26.97 -10.30 52.28
CA GLN A 278 25.86 -10.77 51.41
C GLN A 278 24.82 -9.68 51.21
N PRO A 279 24.27 -9.45 50.01
CA PRO A 279 23.18 -8.49 49.79
C PRO A 279 22.07 -8.61 50.85
N MET A 280 21.65 -7.48 51.44
CA MET A 280 20.60 -7.43 52.45
C MET A 280 19.38 -6.70 51.91
N ASP A 281 18.24 -7.38 51.94
CA ASP A 281 16.98 -6.86 51.44
C ASP A 281 16.41 -5.80 52.40
N LEU A 282 15.73 -4.81 51.84
CA LEU A 282 15.01 -3.77 52.57
C LEU A 282 13.53 -3.80 52.21
N ASN A 283 12.67 -3.74 53.21
CA ASN A 283 11.23 -3.67 53.05
C ASN A 283 10.67 -2.50 53.84
N LEU A 284 10.13 -1.50 53.14
CA LEU A 284 9.52 -0.32 53.73
C LEU A 284 8.01 -0.38 53.50
N ARG A 285 7.21 -0.34 54.56
CA ARG A 285 5.76 -0.46 54.48
C ARG A 285 5.07 0.71 55.17
N ALA A 286 4.48 1.59 54.37
CA ALA A 286 3.56 2.62 54.85
C ALA A 286 2.12 2.14 54.71
N GLU A 287 1.34 2.12 55.79
CA GLU A 287 -0.10 1.80 55.71
C GLU A 287 -0.88 2.82 54.88
N ARG A 288 -0.42 4.08 54.88
CA ARG A 288 -0.99 5.20 54.14
C ARG A 288 0.05 5.74 53.15
N ASN A 289 0.78 6.80 53.47
CA ASN A 289 1.62 7.48 52.49
C ASN A 289 3.11 7.22 52.72
N PHE A 290 3.83 7.16 51.62
CA PHE A 290 5.28 7.09 51.60
C PHE A 290 5.82 8.34 50.89
N GLN A 291 6.66 9.11 51.56
CA GLN A 291 7.33 10.28 51.00
C GLN A 291 8.84 10.14 51.13
N ASN A 292 9.57 10.27 50.03
CA ASN A 292 11.03 10.27 50.01
C ASN A 292 11.57 11.50 49.27
N ASP A 293 12.30 12.34 49.98
CA ASP A 293 13.07 13.47 49.46
C ASP A 293 14.58 13.27 49.65
N GLY A 294 14.99 12.13 50.21
CA GLY A 294 16.37 11.77 50.54
C GLY A 294 16.89 10.53 49.80
N LEU A 295 17.86 9.84 50.39
CA LEU A 295 18.42 8.59 49.86
C LEU A 295 17.76 7.37 50.52
N ILE A 296 17.36 6.39 49.72
CA ILE A 296 16.99 5.06 50.19
C ILE A 296 17.77 4.06 49.36
N SER A 297 18.57 3.22 50.00
CA SER A 297 19.43 2.26 49.31
C SER A 297 19.41 0.89 49.98
N ALA A 298 19.17 -0.16 49.20
CA ALA A 298 19.31 -1.54 49.64
C ALA A 298 20.52 -2.18 48.96
N SER A 299 21.38 -2.84 49.76
CA SER A 299 22.45 -3.70 49.24
C SER A 299 21.92 -4.97 48.55
N GLY A 300 20.69 -5.41 48.85
CA GLY A 300 19.93 -6.45 48.17
C GLY A 300 18.67 -5.91 47.51
N ASN A 301 17.58 -6.67 47.51
CA ASN A 301 16.31 -6.24 46.92
C ASN A 301 15.62 -5.19 47.80
N LEU A 302 14.94 -4.23 47.18
CA LEU A 302 14.16 -3.20 47.86
C LEU A 302 12.67 -3.39 47.54
N THR A 303 11.84 -3.53 48.57
CA THR A 303 10.38 -3.48 48.46
C THR A 303 9.84 -2.27 49.19
N ILE A 304 9.02 -1.46 48.53
CA ILE A 304 8.29 -0.35 49.13
C ILE A 304 6.80 -0.59 48.90
N SER A 305 6.01 -0.60 49.97
CA SER A 305 4.55 -0.72 49.92
C SER A 305 3.90 0.50 50.56
N ALA A 306 2.97 1.15 49.86
CA ALA A 306 2.23 2.31 50.33
C ALA A 306 0.73 2.12 50.05
N GLY A 307 -0.09 2.00 51.10
CA GLY A 307 -1.53 1.80 50.96
C GLY A 307 -2.30 2.99 50.38
N GLY A 308 -1.71 4.18 50.40
CA GLY A 308 -2.14 5.42 49.76
C GLY A 308 -1.18 5.80 48.62
N ASN A 309 -0.54 6.97 48.73
CA ASN A 309 0.35 7.50 47.68
C ASN A 309 1.83 7.26 48.02
N LEU A 310 2.63 6.90 47.02
CA LEU A 310 4.09 7.01 47.05
C LEU A 310 4.54 8.29 46.34
N GLN A 311 5.31 9.13 47.02
CA GLN A 311 5.94 10.33 46.47
C GLN A 311 7.46 10.21 46.62
N ASN A 312 8.18 10.26 45.50
CA ASN A 312 9.64 10.24 45.46
C ASN A 312 10.15 11.49 44.74
N SER A 313 10.90 12.33 45.44
CA SER A 313 11.73 13.39 44.86
C SER A 313 13.24 13.14 45.07
N GLY A 314 13.58 12.15 45.89
CA GLY A 314 14.95 11.72 46.16
C GLY A 314 15.42 10.54 45.29
N SER A 315 16.37 9.76 45.82
CA SER A 315 16.92 8.57 45.16
C SER A 315 16.53 7.30 45.91
N ILE A 316 15.96 6.34 45.20
CA ILE A 316 15.59 5.01 45.72
C ILE A 316 16.31 3.97 44.86
N SER A 317 17.16 3.15 45.46
CA SER A 317 17.93 2.13 44.76
C SER A 317 17.96 0.78 45.48
N GLY A 318 17.97 -0.32 44.72
CA GLY A 318 18.20 -1.68 45.22
C GLY A 318 18.61 -2.63 44.09
N GLY A 319 18.98 -3.87 44.42
CA GLY A 319 19.29 -4.93 43.44
C GLY A 319 18.14 -5.13 42.45
N SER A 320 17.02 -5.63 42.96
CA SER A 320 15.70 -5.48 42.32
C SER A 320 14.85 -4.49 43.13
N LEU A 321 13.96 -3.79 42.46
CA LEU A 321 13.05 -2.81 43.06
C LEU A 321 11.60 -3.30 42.91
N THR A 322 10.82 -3.30 43.99
CA THR A 322 9.38 -3.57 43.96
C THR A 322 8.64 -2.43 44.62
N ILE A 323 7.76 -1.77 43.88
CA ILE A 323 6.88 -0.71 44.33
C ILE A 323 5.44 -1.21 44.32
N ASP A 324 4.85 -1.35 45.50
CA ASP A 324 3.47 -1.77 45.73
C ASP A 324 2.62 -0.56 46.16
N SER A 325 2.05 0.14 45.19
CA SER A 325 1.19 1.32 45.42
C SER A 325 0.31 1.60 44.21
N ALA A 326 -0.94 2.00 44.45
CA ALA A 326 -1.87 2.40 43.39
C ALA A 326 -1.48 3.73 42.71
N VAL A 327 -0.80 4.62 43.45
CA VAL A 327 -0.45 5.97 42.99
C VAL A 327 1.02 6.24 43.32
N VAL A 328 1.84 6.32 42.27
CA VAL A 328 3.27 6.60 42.35
C VAL A 328 3.54 7.95 41.69
N ARG A 329 4.16 8.88 42.41
CA ARG A 329 4.67 10.15 41.89
C ARG A 329 6.17 10.18 42.06
N ASN A 330 6.91 10.17 40.96
CA ASN A 330 8.36 10.14 40.92
C ASN A 330 8.91 11.36 40.16
N SER A 331 9.59 12.24 40.88
CA SER A 331 10.39 13.33 40.32
C SER A 331 11.89 13.14 40.57
N GLY A 332 12.26 12.03 41.22
CA GLY A 332 13.64 11.64 41.49
C GLY A 332 14.04 10.37 40.74
N ALA A 333 14.87 9.54 41.36
CA ALA A 333 15.38 8.30 40.76
C ALA A 333 14.79 7.04 41.44
N LEU A 334 14.32 6.10 40.62
CA LEU A 334 13.93 4.73 41.00
C LEU A 334 14.83 3.76 40.24
N ILE A 335 15.79 3.12 40.91
CA ILE A 335 16.86 2.35 40.25
C ILE A 335 16.89 0.89 40.76
N ALA A 336 16.71 -0.06 39.86
CA ALA A 336 17.07 -1.46 40.04
C ALA A 336 18.48 -1.68 39.44
N THR A 337 19.48 -1.94 40.28
CA THR A 337 20.89 -1.97 39.84
C THR A 337 21.28 -3.26 39.13
N SER A 338 20.62 -4.38 39.43
CA SER A 338 21.01 -5.71 38.93
C SER A 338 19.83 -6.61 38.53
N GLY A 339 18.59 -6.16 38.72
CA GLY A 339 17.38 -6.95 38.49
C GLY A 339 16.23 -6.08 38.01
N ASP A 340 15.01 -6.52 38.29
CA ASP A 340 13.80 -5.89 37.76
C ASP A 340 13.33 -4.70 38.61
N ALA A 341 12.67 -3.73 37.98
CA ALA A 341 11.84 -2.73 38.65
C ALA A 341 10.35 -3.08 38.43
N VAL A 342 9.67 -3.50 39.49
CA VAL A 342 8.28 -3.99 39.44
C VAL A 342 7.34 -2.99 40.10
N PHE A 343 6.35 -2.51 39.36
CA PHE A 343 5.26 -1.67 39.85
C PHE A 343 4.00 -2.50 39.94
N THR A 344 3.42 -2.60 41.13
CA THR A 344 2.24 -3.42 41.38
C THR A 344 1.31 -2.76 42.39
N ASN A 345 0.17 -3.37 42.62
CA ASN A 345 -0.72 -3.06 43.73
C ASN A 345 -1.35 -4.36 44.22
N ALA A 346 -1.25 -4.63 45.52
CA ALA A 346 -1.87 -5.78 46.17
C ALA A 346 -3.40 -5.86 45.96
N LEU A 347 -4.06 -4.72 45.73
CA LEU A 347 -5.48 -4.66 45.39
C LEU A 347 -5.68 -4.34 43.90
N PRO A 348 -6.66 -4.97 43.23
CA PRO A 348 -7.03 -4.61 41.86
C PRO A 348 -7.73 -3.24 41.86
N THR A 349 -6.95 -2.16 41.76
CA THR A 349 -7.42 -0.80 41.47
C THR A 349 -6.73 -0.28 40.22
N ALA A 350 -7.20 0.84 39.67
CA ALA A 350 -6.42 1.59 38.68
C ALA A 350 -5.03 1.94 39.23
N LEU A 351 -4.02 1.95 38.36
CA LEU A 351 -2.62 2.24 38.68
C LEU A 351 -2.23 3.53 37.97
N GLN A 352 -1.71 4.49 38.73
CA GLN A 352 -1.28 5.78 38.23
C GLN A 352 0.18 6.00 38.60
N ILE A 353 1.04 6.15 37.59
CA ILE A 353 2.45 6.41 37.76
C ILE A 353 2.76 7.72 37.03
N ASP A 354 3.14 8.75 37.78
CA ASP A 354 3.59 10.03 37.24
C ASP A 354 5.07 10.20 37.57
N SER A 355 5.92 9.93 36.58
CA SER A 355 7.37 10.05 36.64
C SER A 355 7.87 11.38 36.06
N THR A 356 7.02 12.43 35.97
CA THR A 356 7.42 13.72 35.39
C THR A 356 8.65 14.32 36.08
N GLY A 357 9.73 14.49 35.30
CA GLY A 357 11.03 15.00 35.78
C GLY A 357 11.91 13.97 36.50
N GLY A 358 11.43 12.74 36.67
CA GLY A 358 12.17 11.64 37.29
C GLY A 358 12.69 10.61 36.28
N ARG A 359 13.39 9.60 36.80
CA ARG A 359 13.94 8.46 36.06
C ARG A 359 13.59 7.13 36.73
N VAL A 360 13.17 6.15 35.95
CA VAL A 360 12.98 4.74 36.33
C VAL A 360 14.00 3.91 35.53
N SER A 361 14.87 3.18 36.21
CA SER A 361 15.98 2.46 35.57
C SER A 361 16.09 1.03 36.05
N ALA A 362 16.20 0.08 35.13
CA ALA A 362 16.56 -1.32 35.33
C ALA A 362 17.49 -1.76 34.18
N GLU A 363 18.66 -1.12 34.06
CA GLU A 363 19.57 -1.27 32.91
C GLU A 363 20.04 -2.72 32.67
N ASN A 364 20.02 -3.56 33.71
CA ASN A 364 20.41 -4.98 33.65
C ASN A 364 19.20 -5.92 33.87
N GLY A 365 17.98 -5.43 33.67
CA GLY A 365 16.75 -6.17 33.97
C GLY A 365 15.54 -5.64 33.22
N ALA A 366 14.35 -5.99 33.71
CA ALA A 366 13.09 -5.54 33.13
C ALA A 366 12.37 -4.52 34.03
N ILE A 367 11.67 -3.57 33.41
CA ILE A 367 10.65 -2.78 34.10
C ILE A 367 9.30 -3.47 33.87
N LYS A 368 8.59 -3.82 34.94
CA LYS A 368 7.31 -4.54 34.88
C LYS A 368 6.21 -3.73 35.55
N VAL A 369 5.11 -3.51 34.85
CA VAL A 369 3.93 -2.81 35.38
C VAL A 369 2.75 -3.78 35.41
N ARG A 370 2.39 -4.16 36.64
CA ARG A 370 1.51 -5.27 37.00
C ARG A 370 2.07 -6.65 36.62
N ASP A 371 1.45 -7.68 37.19
CA ASP A 371 1.75 -9.07 36.90
C ASP A 371 1.17 -9.51 35.54
N ALA A 372 1.83 -10.44 34.85
CA ALA A 372 1.44 -10.93 33.52
C ALA A 372 0.09 -11.68 33.50
N LEU A 373 -0.40 -12.16 34.64
CA LEU A 373 -1.71 -12.81 34.80
C LEU A 373 -2.83 -11.83 35.16
N PHE A 374 -2.56 -10.53 35.24
CA PHE A 374 -3.61 -9.52 35.44
C PHE A 374 -4.59 -9.53 34.26
N ARG A 375 -5.89 -9.69 34.54
CA ARG A 375 -6.99 -9.76 33.55
C ARG A 375 -8.14 -8.80 33.84
N GLU A 376 -8.05 -8.02 34.92
CA GLU A 376 -9.11 -7.10 35.31
C GLU A 376 -9.21 -5.94 34.30
N LYS A 377 -10.40 -5.36 34.17
CA LYS A 377 -10.65 -4.18 33.34
C LYS A 377 -10.41 -2.90 34.15
N LEU A 378 -9.14 -2.63 34.44
CA LEU A 378 -8.71 -1.49 35.25
C LEU A 378 -7.57 -0.75 34.57
N ASP A 379 -7.66 0.58 34.58
CA ASP A 379 -6.74 1.41 33.83
C ASP A 379 -5.35 1.47 34.48
N THR A 380 -4.33 1.59 33.64
CA THR A 380 -2.94 1.84 34.01
C THR A 380 -2.47 3.06 33.23
N VAL A 381 -2.15 4.13 33.94
CA VAL A 381 -1.70 5.41 33.36
C VAL A 381 -0.28 5.69 33.81
N ILE A 382 0.62 5.91 32.86
CA ILE A 382 2.05 6.17 33.06
C ILE A 382 2.41 7.47 32.34
N ARG A 383 2.92 8.46 33.07
CA ARG A 383 3.22 9.80 32.54
C ARG A 383 4.62 10.25 32.89
N GLY A 384 5.31 10.87 31.94
CA GLY A 384 6.59 11.56 32.12
C GLY A 384 7.77 10.66 32.48
N GLY A 385 8.95 11.31 32.54
CA GLY A 385 10.21 10.71 32.96
C GLY A 385 10.82 9.76 31.94
N ASP A 386 12.01 9.27 32.28
CA ASP A 386 12.78 8.32 31.47
C ASP A 386 12.66 6.92 32.05
N TRP A 387 12.40 5.94 31.18
CA TRP A 387 12.16 4.53 31.52
C TRP A 387 13.19 3.66 30.79
N ILE A 388 14.28 3.35 31.48
CA ILE A 388 15.49 2.77 30.87
C ILE A 388 15.70 1.33 31.36
N SER A 389 15.60 0.36 30.46
CA SER A 389 15.84 -1.07 30.74
C SER A 389 16.21 -1.86 29.49
N GLU A 390 16.55 -3.14 29.67
CA GLU A 390 16.69 -4.09 28.55
C GLU A 390 15.33 -4.49 27.98
N ARG A 391 14.30 -4.54 28.85
CA ARG A 391 12.93 -4.96 28.53
C ARG A 391 11.91 -4.20 29.37
N VAL A 392 10.75 -3.91 28.79
CA VAL A 392 9.64 -3.27 29.50
C VAL A 392 8.37 -4.08 29.26
N GLU A 393 7.66 -4.41 30.33
CA GLU A 393 6.40 -5.15 30.30
C GLU A 393 5.28 -4.27 30.90
N PHE A 394 4.35 -3.84 30.07
CA PHE A 394 3.16 -3.10 30.50
C PHE A 394 1.94 -4.01 30.43
N ASN A 395 1.26 -4.23 31.56
CA ASN A 395 0.02 -4.99 31.59
C ASN A 395 -1.11 -4.20 32.26
N ALA A 396 -2.18 -3.91 31.50
CA ALA A 396 -3.43 -3.34 32.00
C ALA A 396 -4.60 -4.35 31.98
N GLY A 397 -4.33 -5.63 31.70
CA GLY A 397 -5.36 -6.65 31.60
C GLY A 397 -6.27 -6.39 30.40
N GLU A 398 -7.56 -6.14 30.66
CA GLU A 398 -8.55 -5.71 29.66
C GLU A 398 -8.91 -4.22 29.81
N GLY A 399 -8.18 -3.49 30.68
CA GLY A 399 -8.36 -2.06 30.94
C GLY A 399 -7.61 -1.16 29.95
N HIS A 400 -7.67 0.15 30.15
CA HIS A 400 -6.96 1.12 29.32
C HIS A 400 -5.49 1.27 29.78
N LEU A 401 -4.54 1.06 28.87
CA LEU A 401 -3.11 1.34 29.08
C LEU A 401 -2.76 2.66 28.37
N ASP A 402 -2.35 3.68 29.13
CA ASP A 402 -1.90 4.98 28.63
C ASP A 402 -0.46 5.22 29.09
N VAL A 403 0.49 5.18 28.17
CA VAL A 403 1.92 5.39 28.42
C VAL A 403 2.36 6.62 27.64
N ASN A 404 2.69 7.70 28.33
CA ASN A 404 3.21 8.93 27.75
C ASN A 404 4.49 9.35 28.46
N VAL A 405 5.63 8.94 27.95
CA VAL A 405 6.94 9.05 28.63
C VAL A 405 7.95 9.80 27.76
N GLY A 406 9.07 10.22 28.36
CA GLY A 406 10.20 10.79 27.63
C GLY A 406 10.97 9.70 26.90
N GLU A 407 12.10 9.29 27.47
CA GLU A 407 12.85 8.14 26.95
C GLU A 407 12.19 6.81 27.38
N LEU A 408 12.11 5.85 26.45
CA LEU A 408 11.66 4.49 26.69
C LEU A 408 12.58 3.54 25.93
N SER A 409 13.41 2.78 26.65
CA SER A 409 14.41 1.87 26.06
C SER A 409 14.03 0.40 26.23
N GLY A 410 14.76 -0.47 25.52
CA GLY A 410 14.59 -1.91 25.62
C GLY A 410 13.43 -2.46 24.78
N ALA A 411 13.24 -3.77 24.85
CA ALA A 411 12.16 -4.48 24.18
C ALA A 411 10.82 -4.29 24.92
N ILE A 412 9.82 -3.73 24.27
CA ILE A 412 8.53 -3.43 24.91
C ILE A 412 7.50 -4.52 24.59
N HIS A 413 6.86 -5.03 25.64
CA HIS A 413 5.72 -5.93 25.58
C HIS A 413 4.54 -5.23 26.26
N ALA A 414 3.45 -5.00 25.52
CA ALA A 414 2.30 -4.28 26.03
C ALA A 414 1.02 -5.13 25.91
N ARG A 415 0.21 -5.12 26.97
CA ARG A 415 -1.11 -5.73 27.00
C ARG A 415 -2.15 -4.80 27.62
N GLY A 416 -3.31 -4.69 26.98
CA GLY A 416 -4.46 -3.95 27.52
C GLY A 416 -5.72 -4.22 26.72
N GLY A 417 -6.85 -3.65 27.15
CA GLY A 417 -8.01 -3.48 26.29
C GLY A 417 -7.66 -2.48 25.19
N THR A 418 -7.41 -1.24 25.56
CA THR A 418 -6.85 -0.20 24.69
C THR A 418 -5.41 0.06 25.09
N VAL A 419 -4.50 0.27 24.13
CA VAL A 419 -3.08 0.54 24.40
C VAL A 419 -2.64 1.80 23.68
N ILE A 420 -2.31 2.85 24.43
CA ILE A 420 -1.72 4.08 23.92
C ILE A 420 -0.27 4.13 24.41
N ILE A 421 0.68 4.22 23.49
CA ILE A 421 2.10 4.43 23.79
C ILE A 421 2.58 5.65 23.00
N ASN A 422 3.02 6.67 23.74
CA ASN A 422 3.68 7.85 23.23
C ASN A 422 5.04 8.00 23.91
N ALA A 423 6.10 8.07 23.10
CA ALA A 423 7.47 8.23 23.59
C ALA A 423 8.22 9.31 22.80
N GLN A 424 9.33 9.77 23.38
CA GLN A 424 10.30 10.66 22.76
C GLN A 424 11.70 10.03 22.80
N THR A 425 11.78 8.76 22.39
CA THR A 425 13.03 7.98 22.33
C THR A 425 13.60 7.99 20.91
N GLU A 426 14.90 7.73 20.74
CA GLU A 426 15.52 7.63 19.41
C GLU A 426 14.92 6.49 18.57
N VAL A 427 14.74 5.33 19.21
CA VAL A 427 14.10 4.15 18.62
C VAL A 427 13.14 3.53 19.63
N LEU A 428 11.85 3.53 19.32
CA LEU A 428 10.83 2.85 20.12
C LEU A 428 10.69 1.40 19.63
N ASN A 429 11.13 0.43 20.43
CA ASN A 429 11.15 -0.99 20.06
C ASN A 429 9.98 -1.77 20.68
N ILE A 430 8.87 -1.87 19.96
CA ILE A 430 7.68 -2.63 20.38
C ILE A 430 7.79 -4.06 19.84
N GLN A 431 8.19 -5.02 20.66
CA GLN A 431 8.31 -6.41 20.23
C GLN A 431 6.97 -7.15 20.18
N GLU A 432 6.10 -6.89 21.16
CA GLU A 432 4.80 -7.52 21.25
C GLU A 432 3.75 -6.54 21.76
N LEU A 433 2.60 -6.48 21.07
CA LEU A 433 1.40 -5.81 21.58
C LEU A 433 0.21 -6.75 21.47
N SER A 434 -0.51 -6.90 22.57
CA SER A 434 -1.77 -7.63 22.64
C SER A 434 -2.86 -6.70 23.16
N ALA A 435 -3.73 -6.22 22.25
CA ALA A 435 -4.87 -5.40 22.58
C ALA A 435 -6.18 -6.12 22.22
N SER A 436 -7.27 -5.81 22.93
CA SER A 436 -8.63 -6.25 22.54
C SER A 436 -9.51 -5.11 22.01
N GLY A 437 -8.99 -3.89 22.07
CA GLY A 437 -9.50 -2.65 21.50
C GLY A 437 -8.38 -1.95 20.72
N ASP A 438 -8.48 -0.64 20.55
CA ASP A 438 -7.79 0.05 19.44
C ASP A 438 -6.42 0.64 19.88
N PRO A 439 -5.27 0.01 19.57
CA PRO A 439 -3.98 0.58 19.93
C PRO A 439 -3.56 1.81 19.11
N LEU A 440 -2.89 2.73 19.78
CA LEU A 440 -2.12 3.82 19.19
C LEU A 440 -0.66 3.76 19.67
N ILE A 441 0.28 3.65 18.74
CA ILE A 441 1.71 3.74 19.00
C ILE A 441 2.24 5.00 18.32
N SER A 442 2.98 5.82 19.06
CA SER A 442 3.60 7.01 18.51
C SER A 442 4.99 7.28 19.09
N ASN A 443 5.91 7.71 18.23
CA ASN A 443 7.24 8.15 18.63
C ASN A 443 7.67 9.34 17.76
N THR A 444 8.29 10.33 18.38
CA THR A 444 8.80 11.51 17.65
C THR A 444 9.98 11.18 16.73
N ASN A 445 10.69 10.08 16.98
CA ASN A 445 11.74 9.54 16.11
C ASN A 445 11.28 8.21 15.49
N SER A 446 12.13 7.18 15.43
CA SER A 446 11.84 5.93 14.71
C SER A 446 11.13 4.89 15.57
N ILE A 447 10.41 3.97 14.94
CA ILE A 447 9.73 2.83 15.59
C ILE A 447 10.22 1.53 14.95
N VAL A 448 10.54 0.54 15.78
CA VAL A 448 10.71 -0.85 15.38
C VAL A 448 9.52 -1.64 15.92
N LEU A 449 8.82 -2.36 15.05
CA LEU A 449 7.66 -3.16 15.39
C LEU A 449 7.96 -4.64 15.18
N GLY A 450 7.70 -5.45 16.20
CA GLY A 450 7.48 -6.89 16.10
C GLY A 450 5.99 -7.22 15.95
N SER A 451 5.54 -8.35 16.48
CA SER A 451 4.16 -8.82 16.32
C SER A 451 3.13 -8.00 17.11
N GLN A 452 2.05 -7.58 16.43
CA GLN A 452 0.95 -6.81 17.00
C GLN A 452 -0.37 -7.54 16.74
N MET A 453 -1.17 -7.77 17.78
CA MET A 453 -2.46 -8.46 17.68
C MET A 453 -3.55 -7.67 18.39
N THR A 454 -4.65 -7.38 17.70
CA THR A 454 -5.75 -6.56 18.23
C THR A 454 -7.13 -7.25 18.26
N LEU A 455 -7.21 -8.50 17.79
CA LEU A 455 -8.44 -9.30 17.77
C LEU A 455 -9.64 -8.63 17.07
N GLY A 456 -9.40 -7.88 15.99
CA GLY A 456 -10.44 -7.17 15.22
C GLY A 456 -10.49 -5.66 15.43
N ALA A 457 -9.73 -5.12 16.38
CA ALA A 457 -9.71 -3.69 16.65
C ALA A 457 -8.67 -2.94 15.77
N PRO A 458 -8.88 -1.66 15.41
CA PRO A 458 -7.93 -0.90 14.61
C PRO A 458 -6.55 -0.71 15.26
N LEU A 459 -5.49 -0.67 14.46
CA LEU A 459 -4.12 -0.38 14.86
C LEU A 459 -3.61 0.89 14.17
N SER A 460 -3.17 1.87 14.95
CA SER A 460 -2.52 3.09 14.45
C SER A 460 -1.08 3.20 14.94
N VAL A 461 -0.15 3.42 14.02
CA VAL A 461 1.27 3.65 14.29
C VAL A 461 1.75 4.91 13.59
N VAL A 462 2.29 5.87 14.35
CA VAL A 462 2.77 7.15 13.82
C VAL A 462 4.20 7.43 14.30
N SER A 463 5.12 7.53 13.36
CA SER A 463 6.55 7.75 13.59
C SER A 463 6.98 9.07 12.96
N GLY A 464 7.75 9.88 13.69
CA GLY A 464 8.39 11.06 13.13
C GLY A 464 9.63 10.73 12.30
N GLY A 465 10.20 9.54 12.49
CA GLY A 465 11.28 8.96 11.70
C GLY A 465 10.81 7.73 10.91
N ASN A 466 11.62 6.68 10.90
CA ASN A 466 11.32 5.44 10.18
C ASN A 466 10.33 4.54 10.94
N ILE A 467 9.66 3.65 10.22
CA ILE A 467 9.04 2.46 10.78
C ILE A 467 9.75 1.23 10.19
N THR A 468 10.27 0.36 11.04
CA THR A 468 10.89 -0.89 10.63
C THR A 468 10.10 -2.07 11.20
N LEU A 469 9.60 -2.92 10.31
CA LEU A 469 8.88 -4.15 10.66
C LEU A 469 9.89 -5.29 10.83
N ASP A 470 10.20 -5.68 12.07
CA ASP A 470 11.17 -6.74 12.37
C ASP A 470 10.49 -8.10 12.49
N SER A 471 10.42 -8.83 11.37
CA SER A 471 9.68 -10.11 11.28
C SER A 471 8.24 -10.00 11.83
N ALA A 472 7.61 -8.83 11.64
CA ALA A 472 6.36 -8.48 12.28
C ALA A 472 5.14 -9.15 11.63
N THR A 473 4.23 -9.62 12.47
CA THR A 473 2.83 -9.90 12.08
C THR A 473 1.94 -8.80 12.65
N LEU A 474 1.33 -7.99 11.80
CA LEU A 474 0.34 -6.97 12.16
C LEU A 474 -1.06 -7.57 11.91
N ASP A 475 -1.68 -8.10 12.95
CA ASP A 475 -2.95 -8.83 12.87
C ASP A 475 -4.09 -8.09 13.59
N THR A 476 -4.95 -7.50 12.77
CA THR A 476 -6.21 -6.89 13.17
C THR A 476 -7.41 -7.68 12.65
N ALA A 477 -7.21 -8.92 12.22
CA ALA A 477 -8.25 -9.75 11.66
C ALA A 477 -9.28 -10.17 12.71
N SER A 478 -10.52 -10.42 12.26
CA SER A 478 -11.61 -10.85 13.13
C SER A 478 -12.38 -12.04 12.58
N SER A 479 -12.60 -13.03 13.44
CA SER A 479 -13.44 -14.19 13.11
C SER A 479 -14.91 -14.00 13.46
N THR A 480 -15.23 -13.05 14.35
CA THR A 480 -16.58 -12.87 14.94
C THR A 480 -17.25 -11.54 14.60
N GLY A 481 -16.53 -10.61 13.98
CA GLY A 481 -17.03 -9.31 13.56
C GLY A 481 -16.19 -8.72 12.43
N ASN A 482 -16.15 -7.39 12.32
CA ASN A 482 -15.31 -6.72 11.33
C ASN A 482 -13.83 -6.81 11.71
N GLY A 483 -12.95 -6.83 10.70
CA GLY A 483 -11.51 -6.61 10.89
C GLY A 483 -11.23 -5.13 11.19
N GLY A 484 -10.14 -4.87 11.90
CA GLY A 484 -9.72 -3.53 12.28
C GLY A 484 -8.94 -2.83 11.18
N ASP A 485 -9.03 -1.50 11.09
CA ASP A 485 -8.19 -0.73 10.18
C ASP A 485 -6.72 -0.76 10.65
N ILE A 486 -5.76 -0.72 9.72
CA ILE A 486 -4.33 -0.58 10.00
C ILE A 486 -3.83 0.73 9.39
N LEU A 487 -3.20 1.58 10.19
CA LEU A 487 -2.58 2.82 9.77
C LEU A 487 -1.11 2.87 10.17
N LEU A 488 -0.20 2.94 9.20
CA LEU A 488 1.23 3.14 9.41
C LEU A 488 1.68 4.45 8.76
N LEU A 489 2.19 5.39 9.57
CA LEU A 489 2.69 6.70 9.10
C LEU A 489 4.14 6.89 9.52
N ALA A 490 5.08 6.91 8.57
CA ALA A 490 6.49 7.22 8.83
C ALA A 490 6.86 8.63 8.34
N GLY A 491 7.77 9.29 9.05
CA GLY A 491 8.23 10.63 8.69
C GLY A 491 7.22 11.73 8.93
N ALA A 492 6.22 11.52 9.78
CA ALA A 492 5.14 12.48 10.00
C ALA A 492 5.52 13.52 11.07
N ALA A 493 5.26 14.80 10.82
CA ALA A 493 5.22 15.82 11.86
C ALA A 493 3.85 15.78 12.54
N PHE A 494 3.81 15.48 13.84
CA PHE A 494 2.54 15.41 14.57
C PHE A 494 2.63 16.02 15.96
N THR A 495 1.45 16.37 16.49
CA THR A 495 1.26 16.81 17.88
C THR A 495 0.18 15.96 18.52
N ILE A 496 0.32 15.67 19.80
CA ILE A 496 -0.70 14.98 20.59
C ILE A 496 -1.31 15.99 21.55
N ASP A 497 -2.58 16.31 21.37
CA ASP A 497 -3.35 17.20 22.26
C ASP A 497 -4.63 16.50 22.71
N ALA A 498 -4.86 16.45 24.02
CA ALA A 498 -6.10 15.98 24.64
C ALA A 498 -6.72 14.71 24.00
N ASN A 499 -5.91 13.68 23.79
CA ASN A 499 -6.27 12.41 23.16
C ASN A 499 -6.57 12.49 21.65
N VAL A 500 -5.98 13.44 20.93
CA VAL A 500 -6.02 13.50 19.47
C VAL A 500 -4.59 13.64 18.98
N LEU A 501 -4.17 12.70 18.13
CA LEU A 501 -2.94 12.83 17.38
C LEU A 501 -3.25 13.56 16.07
N GLN A 502 -2.65 14.74 15.91
CA GLN A 502 -2.82 15.56 14.73
C GLN A 502 -1.56 15.51 13.88
N VAL A 503 -1.66 14.96 12.67
CA VAL A 503 -0.59 15.00 11.67
C VAL A 503 -0.66 16.33 10.92
N THR A 504 0.44 17.05 10.93
CA THR A 504 0.58 18.43 10.41
C THR A 504 1.36 18.50 9.10
N GLY A 505 2.03 17.42 8.71
CA GLY A 505 2.82 17.33 7.47
C GLY A 505 3.96 16.33 7.60
N ALA A 506 4.99 16.50 6.78
CA ALA A 506 6.25 15.78 6.90
C ALA A 506 7.07 16.32 8.09
N SER A 507 7.77 15.44 8.80
CA SER A 507 8.82 15.78 9.75
C SER A 507 10.03 16.34 9.01
N SER A 508 10.93 17.01 9.74
CA SER A 508 12.19 17.52 9.17
C SER A 508 13.15 16.40 8.74
N SER A 509 12.95 15.17 9.21
CA SER A 509 13.77 14.01 8.82
C SER A 509 13.13 13.20 7.70
N GLY A 510 11.80 13.29 7.51
CA GLY A 510 11.07 12.31 6.71
C GLY A 510 11.16 10.94 7.37
N GLY A 511 10.74 9.90 6.64
CA GLY A 511 10.81 8.54 7.15
C GLY A 511 10.48 7.51 6.08
N ASN A 512 11.04 6.31 6.27
CA ASN A 512 10.80 5.15 5.42
C ASN A 512 10.01 4.10 6.20
N ILE A 513 9.23 3.30 5.47
CA ILE A 513 8.61 2.08 5.99
C ILE A 513 9.35 0.90 5.36
N THR A 514 10.03 0.12 6.19
CA THR A 514 10.92 -0.99 5.76
C THR A 514 10.66 -2.22 6.61
N TYR A 515 11.26 -3.36 6.25
CA TYR A 515 11.25 -4.55 7.09
C TYR A 515 12.65 -5.17 7.21
N THR A 516 12.86 -5.91 8.29
CA THR A 516 14.06 -6.73 8.53
C THR A 516 13.66 -8.16 8.87
N GLY A 517 14.52 -9.12 8.56
CA GLY A 517 14.25 -10.54 8.84
C GLY A 517 13.26 -11.16 7.86
N THR A 518 12.22 -11.84 8.36
CA THR A 518 11.19 -12.43 7.51
C THR A 518 10.23 -11.37 6.99
N ALA A 519 9.73 -11.55 5.77
CA ALA A 519 8.75 -10.62 5.21
C ALA A 519 7.52 -10.49 6.12
N PRO A 520 7.02 -9.27 6.35
CA PRO A 520 5.94 -9.04 7.30
C PRO A 520 4.59 -9.54 6.76
N VAL A 521 3.70 -9.91 7.68
CA VAL A 521 2.30 -10.25 7.40
C VAL A 521 1.43 -9.14 7.96
N ILE A 522 0.58 -8.54 7.13
CA ILE A 522 -0.35 -7.49 7.51
C ILE A 522 -1.76 -7.99 7.20
N ASP A 523 -2.58 -8.22 8.22
CA ASP A 523 -3.88 -8.84 8.09
C ASP A 523 -4.96 -8.00 8.78
N SER A 524 -5.92 -7.50 8.00
CA SER A 524 -7.13 -6.81 8.45
C SER A 524 -8.41 -7.54 8.03
N SER A 525 -8.29 -8.83 7.71
CA SER A 525 -9.37 -9.64 7.16
C SER A 525 -10.51 -9.89 8.16
N SER A 526 -11.65 -10.32 7.63
CA SER A 526 -12.78 -10.78 8.41
C SER A 526 -13.49 -11.96 7.78
N THR A 527 -13.77 -12.99 8.58
CA THR A 527 -14.51 -14.18 8.12
C THR A 527 -16.03 -14.07 8.34
N SER A 528 -16.51 -13.05 9.05
CA SER A 528 -17.95 -12.89 9.38
C SER A 528 -18.48 -11.46 9.22
N GLY A 529 -17.65 -10.51 8.83
CA GLY A 529 -17.96 -9.09 8.69
C GLY A 529 -17.22 -8.42 7.53
N ASN A 530 -17.04 -7.12 7.64
CA ASN A 530 -16.21 -6.33 6.73
C ASN A 530 -14.74 -6.43 7.16
N ALA A 531 -13.81 -6.47 6.22
CA ALA A 531 -12.41 -6.25 6.54
C ALA A 531 -12.12 -4.77 6.84
N GLY A 532 -11.04 -4.54 7.58
CA GLY A 532 -10.52 -3.19 7.82
C GLY A 532 -9.63 -2.71 6.69
N ASN A 533 -9.56 -1.40 6.51
CA ASN A 533 -8.68 -0.75 5.53
C ASN A 533 -7.23 -0.77 6.00
N VAL A 534 -6.29 -0.82 5.05
CA VAL A 534 -4.85 -0.73 5.32
C VAL A 534 -4.32 0.53 4.66
N VAL A 535 -3.78 1.46 5.44
CA VAL A 535 -3.18 2.71 4.96
C VAL A 535 -1.73 2.77 5.42
N ILE A 536 -0.81 2.82 4.46
CA ILE A 536 0.64 2.87 4.70
C ILE A 536 1.18 4.10 3.99
N ALA A 537 1.73 5.05 4.76
CA ALA A 537 2.28 6.25 4.17
C ALA A 537 3.65 6.66 4.74
N ALA A 538 4.53 7.10 3.84
CA ALA A 538 5.89 7.51 4.15
C ALA A 538 6.14 8.92 3.61
N PHE A 539 6.35 9.88 4.51
CA PHE A 539 6.62 11.27 4.16
C PHE A 539 8.10 11.45 3.78
N SER A 540 8.36 12.11 2.64
CA SER A 540 9.69 12.55 2.27
C SER A 540 9.95 13.99 2.76
N SER A 541 11.19 14.27 3.18
CA SER A 541 11.69 15.64 3.40
C SER A 541 13.13 15.84 2.93
N MET A 542 13.84 14.75 2.64
CA MET A 542 15.21 14.70 2.13
C MET A 542 15.35 13.57 1.10
N PRO A 543 16.36 13.62 0.20
CA PRO A 543 16.64 12.51 -0.71
C PRO A 543 16.82 11.17 0.04
N GLY A 544 16.22 10.10 -0.47
CA GLY A 544 16.27 8.76 0.15
C GLY A 544 15.28 8.55 1.32
N THR A 545 14.37 9.49 1.56
CA THR A 545 13.28 9.36 2.54
C THR A 545 11.92 9.33 1.86
N GLY A 546 10.89 8.85 2.55
CA GLY A 546 9.55 8.72 2.02
C GLY A 546 9.34 7.43 1.21
N GLN A 547 10.18 6.42 1.39
CA GLN A 547 10.07 5.13 0.70
C GLN A 547 9.22 4.14 1.49
N VAL A 548 8.51 3.26 0.78
CA VAL A 548 7.87 2.07 1.35
C VAL A 548 8.48 0.83 0.68
N SER A 549 9.28 0.08 1.42
CA SER A 549 9.97 -1.12 0.93
C SER A 549 9.46 -2.35 1.68
N LEU A 550 8.38 -2.95 1.17
CA LEU A 550 7.72 -4.15 1.68
C LEU A 550 7.71 -5.27 0.61
N ALA A 551 8.77 -5.38 -0.18
CA ALA A 551 8.93 -6.49 -1.11
C ALA A 551 8.71 -7.84 -0.37
N ASN A 552 8.02 -8.77 -1.01
CA ASN A 552 7.69 -10.09 -0.46
C ASN A 552 6.75 -10.13 0.77
N SER A 553 6.21 -8.99 1.25
CA SER A 553 5.19 -9.00 2.31
C SER A 553 3.89 -9.68 1.87
N SER A 554 3.05 -10.08 2.82
CA SER A 554 1.67 -10.50 2.54
C SER A 554 0.70 -9.54 3.20
N ILE A 555 -0.20 -8.94 2.42
CA ILE A 555 -1.18 -7.97 2.89
C ILE A 555 -2.58 -8.47 2.53
N THR A 556 -3.43 -8.63 3.54
CA THR A 556 -4.75 -9.24 3.39
C THR A 556 -5.81 -8.34 4.02
N ALA A 557 -6.76 -7.88 3.21
CA ALA A 557 -7.92 -7.08 3.62
C ALA A 557 -9.23 -7.72 3.12
N ASN A 558 -9.31 -9.06 3.21
CA ASN A 558 -10.44 -9.84 2.69
C ASN A 558 -11.60 -9.87 3.68
N GLY A 559 -12.82 -9.57 3.24
CA GLY A 559 -14.02 -9.59 4.09
C GLY A 559 -15.11 -10.52 3.57
N SER A 560 -15.81 -11.22 4.46
CA SER A 560 -16.95 -12.04 4.06
C SER A 560 -18.13 -11.21 3.53
N ASN A 561 -18.21 -9.92 3.90
CA ASN A 561 -19.20 -8.97 3.40
C ASN A 561 -18.55 -7.94 2.45
N ALA A 562 -17.77 -7.00 3.00
CA ALA A 562 -17.02 -6.01 2.26
C ALA A 562 -15.52 -6.18 2.49
N ALA A 563 -14.70 -6.09 1.44
CA ALA A 563 -13.25 -6.01 1.58
C ALA A 563 -12.83 -4.63 2.09
N GLY A 564 -11.69 -4.58 2.77
CA GLY A 564 -11.01 -3.34 3.12
C GLY A 564 -10.17 -2.84 1.94
N SER A 565 -10.06 -1.54 1.79
CA SER A 565 -9.16 -0.95 0.78
C SER A 565 -7.73 -0.89 1.29
N VAL A 566 -6.76 -1.04 0.39
CA VAL A 566 -5.33 -0.99 0.68
C VAL A 566 -4.71 0.20 -0.04
N SER A 567 -4.16 1.16 0.71
CA SER A 567 -3.57 2.38 0.16
C SER A 567 -2.13 2.58 0.62
N PHE A 568 -1.25 2.79 -0.35
CA PHE A 568 0.14 3.16 -0.16
C PHE A 568 0.39 4.56 -0.71
N ILE A 569 1.00 5.43 0.10
CA ILE A 569 1.33 6.80 -0.28
C ILE A 569 2.77 7.11 0.15
N ALA A 570 3.69 7.27 -0.80
CA ALA A 570 5.12 7.39 -0.50
C ALA A 570 5.73 8.55 -1.27
N GLY A 571 6.44 9.46 -0.57
CA GLY A 571 7.16 10.55 -1.24
C GLY A 571 8.33 10.09 -2.14
N GLY A 572 8.77 8.84 -1.99
CA GLY A 572 9.75 8.15 -2.83
C GLY A 572 9.17 6.86 -3.44
N ASP A 573 9.99 5.81 -3.51
CA ASP A 573 9.61 4.54 -4.13
C ASP A 573 8.66 3.69 -3.27
N ILE A 574 7.83 2.88 -3.94
CA ILE A 574 6.95 1.87 -3.34
C ILE A 574 7.34 0.50 -3.91
N GLU A 575 7.76 -0.40 -3.04
CA GLU A 575 7.95 -1.82 -3.34
C GLU A 575 7.01 -2.64 -2.45
N VAL A 576 6.15 -3.47 -3.05
CA VAL A 576 5.17 -4.27 -2.29
C VAL A 576 5.20 -5.75 -2.68
N GLY A 577 4.93 -6.61 -1.70
CA GLY A 577 4.66 -8.02 -1.92
C GLY A 577 3.22 -8.29 -2.38
N ALA A 578 2.64 -9.39 -1.92
CA ALA A 578 1.28 -9.79 -2.30
C ALA A 578 0.23 -8.95 -1.55
N ILE A 579 -0.81 -8.52 -2.27
CA ILE A 579 -1.95 -7.77 -1.70
C ILE A 579 -3.25 -8.44 -2.14
N THR A 580 -4.12 -8.74 -1.18
CA THR A 580 -5.47 -9.26 -1.45
C THR A 580 -6.53 -8.40 -0.76
N ALA A 581 -7.52 -7.94 -1.52
CA ALA A 581 -8.62 -7.08 -1.06
C ALA A 581 -9.96 -7.55 -1.66
N GLN A 582 -10.37 -8.77 -1.30
CA GLN A 582 -11.56 -9.45 -1.83
C GLN A 582 -12.75 -9.42 -0.87
N GLY A 583 -13.94 -9.17 -1.40
CA GLY A 583 -15.17 -9.04 -0.63
C GLY A 583 -16.36 -9.68 -1.33
N ALA A 584 -17.24 -10.37 -0.60
CA ALA A 584 -18.36 -11.08 -1.23
C ALA A 584 -19.44 -10.15 -1.81
N LEU A 585 -19.62 -8.96 -1.24
CA LEU A 585 -20.66 -7.98 -1.62
C LEU A 585 -20.07 -6.66 -2.12
N VAL A 586 -19.00 -6.18 -1.49
CA VAL A 586 -18.34 -4.92 -1.83
C VAL A 586 -16.84 -5.16 -1.91
N SER A 587 -16.26 -4.72 -3.02
CA SER A 587 -14.84 -4.83 -3.29
C SER A 587 -14.02 -3.79 -2.53
N GLY A 588 -12.79 -4.14 -2.15
CA GLY A 588 -11.80 -3.19 -1.66
C GLY A 588 -10.85 -2.76 -2.77
N ASP A 589 -10.52 -1.48 -2.83
CA ASP A 589 -9.59 -0.95 -3.84
C ASP A 589 -8.13 -1.14 -3.40
N ILE A 590 -7.21 -1.27 -4.36
CA ILE A 590 -5.76 -1.20 -4.13
C ILE A 590 -5.24 0.07 -4.78
N SER A 591 -4.59 0.94 -4.01
CA SER A 591 -4.04 2.20 -4.51
C SER A 591 -2.58 2.36 -4.11
N LEU A 592 -1.66 2.36 -5.06
CA LEU A 592 -0.23 2.58 -4.85
C LEU A 592 0.16 3.91 -5.50
N GLN A 593 0.53 4.90 -4.69
CA GLN A 593 0.83 6.25 -5.17
C GLN A 593 2.19 6.73 -4.65
N ALA A 594 3.20 6.68 -5.50
CA ALA A 594 4.54 7.20 -5.24
C ALA A 594 4.56 8.72 -5.38
N ALA A 595 3.85 9.41 -4.49
CA ALA A 595 3.80 10.85 -4.36
C ALA A 595 3.74 11.27 -2.87
N GLN A 596 4.19 12.50 -2.60
CA GLN A 596 4.26 13.04 -1.24
C GLN A 596 2.88 13.00 -0.57
N PRO A 597 2.76 12.42 0.64
CA PRO A 597 1.52 12.53 1.40
C PRO A 597 1.28 13.99 1.82
N ILE A 598 0.08 14.51 1.57
CA ILE A 598 -0.34 15.85 1.95
C ILE A 598 -1.57 15.74 2.87
N PRO A 599 -1.47 16.08 4.16
CA PRO A 599 -2.65 16.21 5.00
C PRO A 599 -3.45 17.43 4.51
N ASN A 600 -4.66 17.22 3.99
CA ASN A 600 -5.53 18.31 3.57
C ASN A 600 -6.20 18.94 4.80
N GLY A 601 -5.50 19.90 5.42
CA GLY A 601 -5.86 20.41 6.73
C GLY A 601 -5.32 19.54 7.87
N THR A 602 -6.07 19.42 8.97
CA THR A 602 -5.65 18.62 10.12
C THR A 602 -6.10 17.18 9.95
N PHE A 603 -5.19 16.28 9.56
CA PHE A 603 -5.43 14.83 9.64
C PHE A 603 -5.41 14.44 11.11
N ARG A 604 -6.56 13.98 11.63
CA ARG A 604 -6.76 13.70 13.06
C ARG A 604 -7.00 12.22 13.27
N ILE A 605 -6.23 11.64 14.18
CA ILE A 605 -6.45 10.30 14.73
C ILE A 605 -6.96 10.49 16.15
N ASN A 606 -8.08 9.85 16.47
CA ASN A 606 -8.56 9.77 17.83
C ASN A 606 -7.56 8.91 18.62
N ALA A 607 -6.84 9.48 19.58
CA ALA A 607 -5.87 8.72 20.35
C ALA A 607 -6.52 7.69 21.28
N THR A 608 -7.81 7.84 21.59
CA THR A 608 -8.54 6.89 22.44
C THR A 608 -8.95 5.64 21.67
N THR A 609 -9.31 5.79 20.39
CA THR A 609 -9.85 4.70 19.55
C THR A 609 -8.96 4.35 18.36
N GLY A 610 -7.78 4.96 18.23
CA GLY A 610 -6.89 4.78 17.07
C GLY A 610 -7.50 5.14 15.70
N SER A 611 -8.78 5.50 15.63
CA SER A 611 -9.53 5.70 14.38
C SER A 611 -9.28 7.08 13.80
N ILE A 612 -9.29 7.19 12.47
CA ILE A 612 -9.21 8.47 11.77
C ILE A 612 -10.51 9.26 12.00
N GLU A 613 -10.44 10.42 12.66
CA GLU A 613 -11.62 11.26 12.94
C GLU A 613 -12.01 12.14 11.75
N SER A 614 -11.02 12.67 11.03
CA SER A 614 -11.25 13.64 9.96
C SER A 614 -10.03 13.84 9.06
N GLY A 615 -10.33 14.11 7.78
CA GLY A 615 -9.37 14.50 6.75
C GLY A 615 -8.84 13.30 5.97
N PRO A 616 -8.98 13.25 4.64
CA PRO A 616 -8.25 12.27 3.86
C PRO A 616 -6.76 12.63 3.85
N LEU A 617 -5.90 11.62 3.93
CA LEU A 617 -4.52 11.79 3.49
C LEU A 617 -4.57 11.92 1.96
N LEU A 618 -4.37 13.14 1.45
CA LEU A 618 -4.32 13.36 0.01
C LEU A 618 -2.94 13.04 -0.51
N VAL A 619 -2.88 12.81 -1.80
CA VAL A 619 -1.64 12.58 -2.53
C VAL A 619 -1.35 13.81 -3.37
N ASP A 620 -0.10 14.27 -3.38
CA ASP A 620 0.33 15.28 -4.35
C ASP A 620 0.07 14.79 -5.78
N SER A 621 -0.32 15.70 -6.65
CA SER A 621 -0.59 15.41 -8.06
C SER A 621 0.66 14.94 -8.82
N THR A 622 1.86 15.29 -8.36
CA THR A 622 3.12 14.90 -8.99
C THR A 622 3.69 13.63 -8.37
N ALA A 623 3.66 12.53 -9.11
CA ALA A 623 4.42 11.33 -8.77
C ALA A 623 5.93 11.62 -8.76
N THR A 624 6.63 11.16 -7.72
CA THR A 624 8.05 11.44 -7.46
C THR A 624 8.93 10.20 -7.42
N GLY A 625 8.35 8.99 -7.36
CA GLY A 625 9.10 7.73 -7.26
C GLY A 625 8.51 6.60 -8.09
N THR A 626 9.15 5.44 -8.00
CA THR A 626 8.78 4.20 -8.71
C THR A 626 7.75 3.40 -7.93
N VAL A 627 6.86 2.67 -8.62
CA VAL A 627 5.98 1.66 -8.02
C VAL A 627 6.36 0.28 -8.58
N SER A 628 6.85 -0.61 -7.72
CA SER A 628 7.25 -1.98 -8.07
C SER A 628 6.39 -3.01 -7.34
N THR A 629 5.83 -3.97 -8.07
CA THR A 629 4.95 -5.02 -7.49
C THR A 629 5.60 -6.39 -7.61
N TYR A 630 6.08 -6.95 -6.50
CA TYR A 630 6.78 -8.25 -6.45
C TYR A 630 5.88 -9.43 -6.07
N GLY A 631 4.70 -9.17 -5.50
CA GLY A 631 3.68 -10.19 -5.24
C GLY A 631 2.38 -9.88 -5.94
N ALA A 632 1.49 -10.87 -6.03
CA ALA A 632 0.25 -10.73 -6.77
C ALA A 632 -0.66 -9.66 -6.14
N LEU A 633 -1.23 -8.78 -6.96
CA LEU A 633 -2.24 -7.81 -6.55
C LEU A 633 -3.61 -8.35 -6.94
N THR A 634 -4.45 -8.71 -5.98
CA THR A 634 -5.80 -9.23 -6.24
C THR A 634 -6.84 -8.37 -5.56
N SER A 635 -7.70 -7.73 -6.34
CA SER A 635 -8.78 -6.87 -5.86
C SER A 635 -10.06 -7.15 -6.65
N ASP A 636 -11.19 -7.21 -5.95
CA ASP A 636 -12.49 -7.22 -6.63
C ASP A 636 -12.88 -5.81 -7.17
N GLY A 637 -12.11 -4.80 -6.79
CA GLY A 637 -12.35 -3.37 -6.99
C GLY A 637 -11.39 -2.77 -7.99
N PHE A 638 -11.07 -1.49 -7.81
CA PHE A 638 -10.09 -0.78 -8.62
C PHE A 638 -8.67 -1.06 -8.15
N VAL A 639 -7.75 -1.20 -9.10
CA VAL A 639 -6.31 -1.13 -8.84
C VAL A 639 -5.79 0.15 -9.47
N THR A 640 -5.22 1.05 -8.68
CA THR A 640 -4.63 2.31 -9.15
C THR A 640 -3.15 2.35 -8.84
N LEU A 641 -2.31 2.50 -9.87
CA LEU A 641 -0.85 2.59 -9.75
C LEU A 641 -0.40 3.96 -10.25
N ARG A 642 0.33 4.73 -9.46
CA ARG A 642 0.84 6.06 -9.85
C ARG A 642 2.30 6.21 -9.45
N GLY A 643 3.17 6.47 -10.43
CA GLY A 643 4.61 6.58 -10.25
C GLY A 643 5.29 7.28 -11.42
N THR A 644 6.58 7.60 -11.29
CA THR A 644 7.45 7.99 -12.43
C THR A 644 7.82 6.78 -13.29
N LEU A 645 7.78 5.60 -12.69
CA LEU A 645 7.89 4.30 -13.34
C LEU A 645 6.93 3.36 -12.60
N VAL A 646 6.21 2.52 -13.33
CA VAL A 646 5.41 1.44 -12.75
C VAL A 646 5.94 0.13 -13.31
N ASP A 647 6.44 -0.74 -12.42
CA ASP A 647 7.15 -1.96 -12.75
C ASP A 647 6.46 -3.20 -12.14
N VAL A 648 5.78 -3.96 -12.99
CA VAL A 648 4.95 -5.09 -12.58
C VAL A 648 5.71 -6.41 -12.75
N HIS A 649 6.19 -6.95 -11.62
CA HIS A 649 6.91 -8.23 -11.58
C HIS A 649 6.04 -9.42 -11.16
N ALA A 650 4.77 -9.19 -10.81
CA ALA A 650 3.84 -10.22 -10.36
C ALA A 650 2.44 -10.00 -10.93
N PRO A 651 1.58 -11.05 -11.01
CA PRO A 651 0.26 -10.91 -11.60
C PRO A 651 -0.62 -9.88 -10.91
N ILE A 652 -1.38 -9.12 -11.69
CA ILE A 652 -2.43 -8.21 -11.20
C ILE A 652 -3.78 -8.77 -11.64
N THR A 653 -4.74 -8.88 -10.73
CA THR A 653 -6.13 -9.26 -11.01
C THR A 653 -7.05 -8.21 -10.38
N ALA A 654 -7.71 -7.42 -11.23
CA ALA A 654 -8.66 -6.38 -10.84
C ALA A 654 -10.05 -6.67 -11.43
N ASN A 655 -11.02 -7.11 -10.65
CA ASN A 655 -12.35 -7.43 -11.22
C ASN A 655 -13.11 -6.18 -11.71
N SER A 656 -12.69 -4.97 -11.29
CA SER A 656 -13.12 -3.69 -11.87
C SER A 656 -12.05 -3.14 -12.83
N ALA A 657 -11.52 -1.93 -12.62
CA ALA A 657 -10.53 -1.35 -13.53
C ALA A 657 -9.12 -1.36 -12.95
N LEU A 658 -8.13 -1.46 -13.82
CA LEU A 658 -6.75 -1.09 -13.55
C LEU A 658 -6.48 0.29 -14.17
N GLU A 659 -6.13 1.28 -13.34
CA GLU A 659 -5.64 2.60 -13.76
C GLU A 659 -4.14 2.68 -13.45
N VAL A 660 -3.32 2.96 -14.46
CA VAL A 660 -1.89 3.20 -14.31
C VAL A 660 -1.59 4.62 -14.79
N VAL A 661 -1.02 5.46 -13.93
CA VAL A 661 -0.61 6.83 -14.27
C VAL A 661 0.90 6.96 -14.13
N THR A 662 1.61 6.89 -15.26
CA THR A 662 3.08 6.86 -15.32
C THR A 662 3.59 7.28 -16.69
N PRO A 663 4.76 7.94 -16.81
CA PRO A 663 5.42 8.10 -18.10
C PRO A 663 6.11 6.81 -18.58
N GLU A 664 6.39 5.84 -17.69
CA GLU A 664 7.00 4.55 -18.04
C GLU A 664 6.30 3.37 -17.34
N PHE A 665 5.90 2.35 -18.10
CA PHE A 665 5.19 1.17 -17.62
C PHE A 665 5.89 -0.11 -18.11
N PHE A 666 6.43 -0.89 -17.17
CA PHE A 666 7.08 -2.17 -17.41
C PHE A 666 6.22 -3.32 -16.89
N VAL A 667 6.10 -4.39 -17.67
CA VAL A 667 5.41 -5.63 -17.26
C VAL A 667 6.37 -6.79 -17.50
N ASP A 668 6.89 -7.41 -16.43
CA ASP A 668 7.85 -8.51 -16.52
C ASP A 668 7.18 -9.87 -16.39
N ALA A 669 7.25 -10.70 -17.44
CA ALA A 669 6.85 -12.11 -17.51
C ALA A 669 5.55 -12.50 -16.77
N THR A 670 4.57 -11.59 -16.71
CA THR A 670 3.38 -11.74 -15.86
C THR A 670 2.09 -11.37 -16.58
N THR A 671 0.99 -11.85 -16.00
CA THR A 671 -0.36 -11.58 -16.49
C THR A 671 -1.02 -10.49 -15.66
N VAL A 672 -1.42 -9.42 -16.32
CA VAL A 672 -2.30 -8.39 -15.77
C VAL A 672 -3.70 -8.65 -16.31
N THR A 673 -4.66 -8.91 -15.43
CA THR A 673 -6.06 -9.15 -15.77
C THR A 673 -6.93 -8.08 -15.13
N ALA A 674 -7.71 -7.33 -15.92
CA ALA A 674 -8.71 -6.41 -15.38
C ALA A 674 -10.00 -6.38 -16.21
N ARG A 675 -11.10 -5.77 -15.77
CA ARG A 675 -12.23 -5.52 -16.68
C ARG A 675 -11.87 -4.48 -17.74
N THR A 676 -11.19 -3.42 -17.31
CA THR A 676 -10.64 -2.36 -18.16
C THR A 676 -9.23 -2.03 -17.69
N VAL A 677 -8.32 -1.79 -18.61
CA VAL A 677 -6.94 -1.38 -18.31
C VAL A 677 -6.75 0.01 -18.93
N ASP A 678 -6.47 1.04 -18.14
CA ASP A 678 -6.15 2.38 -18.62
C ASP A 678 -4.76 2.78 -18.12
N VAL A 679 -3.80 2.86 -19.05
CA VAL A 679 -2.43 3.32 -18.78
C VAL A 679 -2.28 4.70 -19.42
N ARG A 680 -1.97 5.71 -18.62
CA ARG A 680 -1.84 7.09 -19.11
C ARG A 680 -0.60 7.79 -18.57
N SER A 681 0.06 8.57 -19.43
CA SER A 681 1.13 9.44 -18.97
C SER A 681 0.57 10.75 -18.41
N PRO A 682 0.96 11.17 -17.19
CA PRO A 682 0.55 12.45 -16.64
C PRO A 682 1.19 13.65 -17.37
N GLN A 683 2.30 13.44 -18.08
CA GLN A 683 3.02 14.46 -18.85
C GLN A 683 3.95 13.83 -19.90
N GLY A 684 3.97 14.41 -21.11
CA GLY A 684 4.86 13.97 -22.19
C GLY A 684 4.57 12.55 -22.69
N ASP A 685 5.64 11.84 -23.03
CA ASP A 685 5.60 10.51 -23.64
C ASP A 685 5.09 9.44 -22.66
N LEU A 686 4.57 8.34 -23.20
CA LEU A 686 4.28 7.11 -22.48
C LEU A 686 5.12 5.98 -23.08
N SER A 687 6.05 5.40 -22.31
CA SER A 687 6.78 4.19 -22.71
C SER A 687 6.14 2.96 -22.05
N VAL A 688 5.75 1.97 -22.85
CA VAL A 688 5.18 0.70 -22.38
C VAL A 688 6.10 -0.43 -22.86
N ASN A 689 6.68 -1.19 -21.93
CA ASN A 689 7.62 -2.25 -22.23
C ASN A 689 7.14 -3.61 -21.70
N GLY A 690 6.90 -4.55 -22.62
CA GLY A 690 6.53 -5.93 -22.31
C GLY A 690 7.75 -6.85 -22.23
N GLY A 691 7.99 -7.43 -21.05
CA GLY A 691 8.91 -8.53 -20.84
C GLY A 691 8.50 -9.80 -21.60
N THR A 692 9.41 -10.76 -21.74
CA THR A 692 9.11 -12.03 -22.43
C THR A 692 8.01 -12.80 -21.73
N GLY A 693 6.88 -13.02 -22.41
CA GLY A 693 5.73 -13.76 -21.86
C GLY A 693 4.71 -12.89 -21.12
N SER A 694 4.89 -11.57 -21.10
CA SER A 694 3.95 -10.65 -20.47
C SER A 694 2.61 -10.57 -21.22
N SER A 695 1.53 -10.40 -20.47
CA SER A 695 0.18 -10.27 -21.04
C SER A 695 -0.63 -9.20 -20.31
N LEU A 696 -1.27 -8.31 -21.07
CA LEU A 696 -2.37 -7.48 -20.59
C LEU A 696 -3.68 -8.07 -21.11
N ILE A 697 -4.44 -8.67 -20.20
CA ILE A 697 -5.74 -9.23 -20.47
C ILE A 697 -6.75 -8.25 -19.89
N ALA A 698 -7.67 -7.77 -20.72
CA ALA A 698 -8.89 -7.21 -20.18
C ALA A 698 -10.06 -8.20 -20.41
N THR A 699 -11.04 -8.25 -19.52
CA THR A 699 -12.16 -9.19 -19.57
C THR A 699 -13.47 -8.45 -19.30
N SER A 700 -14.18 -8.05 -20.35
CA SER A 700 -15.46 -7.37 -20.19
C SER A 700 -16.63 -8.35 -20.33
N PRO A 701 -17.51 -8.49 -19.33
CA PRO A 701 -18.70 -9.34 -19.41
C PRO A 701 -19.68 -8.96 -20.53
N ASP A 702 -19.62 -7.70 -20.98
CA ASP A 702 -20.58 -7.11 -21.92
C ASP A 702 -20.05 -7.07 -23.37
N GLY A 703 -18.90 -7.69 -23.65
CA GLY A 703 -18.31 -7.74 -25.00
C GLY A 703 -17.72 -6.42 -25.51
N GLY A 704 -17.60 -5.38 -24.68
CA GLY A 704 -16.85 -4.16 -24.99
C GLY A 704 -15.66 -4.03 -24.06
N LEU A 705 -14.46 -4.21 -24.57
CA LEU A 705 -13.30 -4.55 -23.75
C LEU A 705 -12.16 -3.62 -24.15
N LEU A 706 -11.77 -2.69 -23.29
CA LEU A 706 -10.92 -1.55 -23.65
C LEU A 706 -9.64 -1.54 -22.82
N ILE A 707 -8.54 -1.99 -23.42
CA ILE A 707 -7.19 -1.65 -22.99
C ILE A 707 -6.84 -0.29 -23.59
N SER A 708 -6.80 0.78 -22.80
CA SER A 708 -6.43 2.13 -23.22
C SER A 708 -4.99 2.43 -22.85
N LEU A 709 -4.13 2.74 -23.82
CA LEU A 709 -2.78 3.25 -23.61
C LEU A 709 -2.72 4.69 -24.13
N SER A 710 -2.50 5.68 -23.26
CA SER A 710 -2.67 7.10 -23.60
C SER A 710 -1.47 7.96 -23.21
N ALA A 711 -0.75 8.51 -24.19
CA ALA A 711 0.26 9.55 -23.94
C ALA A 711 -0.41 10.91 -23.64
N TYR A 712 0.31 11.82 -22.98
CA TYR A 712 -0.18 13.18 -22.76
C TYR A 712 -0.30 13.91 -24.11
N PRO A 713 -1.21 14.91 -24.28
CA PRO A 713 -1.27 15.70 -25.50
C PRO A 713 0.09 16.29 -25.90
N GLY A 714 0.61 15.84 -27.05
CA GLY A 714 1.90 16.22 -27.62
C GLY A 714 3.05 15.23 -27.37
N GLY A 715 2.87 14.22 -26.51
CA GLY A 715 3.86 13.16 -26.27
C GLY A 715 3.62 11.93 -27.15
N ASP A 716 4.69 11.16 -27.37
CA ASP A 716 4.67 9.90 -28.11
C ASP A 716 4.27 8.72 -27.21
N LEU A 717 3.58 7.72 -27.78
CA LEU A 717 3.36 6.41 -27.15
C LEU A 717 4.41 5.44 -27.69
N ILE A 718 5.39 5.09 -26.88
CA ILE A 718 6.49 4.19 -27.25
C ILE A 718 6.15 2.79 -26.72
N LEU A 719 6.13 1.82 -27.63
CA LEU A 719 5.83 0.42 -27.38
C LEU A 719 7.13 -0.38 -27.55
N GLN A 720 7.53 -1.14 -26.52
CA GLN A 720 8.76 -1.93 -26.46
C GLN A 720 8.46 -3.38 -26.01
N GLY A 721 9.24 -4.35 -26.49
CA GLY A 721 9.18 -5.73 -26.02
C GLY A 721 7.90 -6.50 -26.39
N THR A 722 7.77 -7.74 -25.94
CA THR A 722 6.65 -8.63 -26.32
C THR A 722 5.52 -8.53 -25.31
N MET A 723 4.31 -8.24 -25.76
CA MET A 723 3.12 -8.13 -24.91
C MET A 723 1.91 -8.76 -25.60
N ASN A 724 1.31 -9.76 -24.96
CA ASN A 724 0.05 -10.33 -25.44
C ASN A 724 -1.12 -9.52 -24.89
N LEU A 725 -1.89 -8.91 -25.78
CA LEU A 725 -3.11 -8.19 -25.45
C LEU A 725 -4.30 -9.15 -25.65
N THR A 726 -5.28 -9.14 -24.76
CA THR A 726 -6.52 -9.89 -24.94
C THR A 726 -7.70 -8.97 -24.69
N GLY A 727 -8.56 -8.84 -25.69
CA GLY A 727 -9.62 -7.86 -25.82
C GLY A 727 -9.24 -6.62 -26.64
N ASP A 728 -10.22 -5.75 -26.95
CA ASP A 728 -9.96 -4.58 -27.80
C ASP A 728 -8.96 -3.63 -27.13
N ALA A 729 -8.06 -3.08 -27.94
CA ALA A 729 -7.05 -2.14 -27.46
C ALA A 729 -7.17 -0.80 -28.18
N GLN A 730 -7.02 0.28 -27.44
CA GLN A 730 -6.99 1.64 -27.96
C GLN A 730 -5.66 2.31 -27.58
N PHE A 731 -4.88 2.70 -28.57
CA PHE A 731 -3.63 3.42 -28.40
C PHE A 731 -3.85 4.89 -28.75
N ASN A 732 -3.80 5.77 -27.76
CA ASN A 732 -4.07 7.20 -27.90
C ASN A 732 -2.77 8.00 -27.80
N SER A 733 -2.44 8.74 -28.85
CA SER A 733 -1.34 9.71 -28.84
C SER A 733 -1.61 10.78 -29.86
N THR A 734 -1.66 12.06 -29.47
CA THR A 734 -1.84 13.14 -30.45
C THR A 734 -0.57 13.36 -31.31
N ALA A 735 0.59 12.87 -30.87
CA ALA A 735 1.85 12.92 -31.62
C ALA A 735 2.02 11.63 -32.44
N SER A 736 2.81 10.66 -31.97
CA SER A 736 3.04 9.38 -32.65
C SER A 736 2.82 8.17 -31.73
N VAL A 737 2.52 7.02 -32.32
CA VAL A 737 2.71 5.69 -31.70
C VAL A 737 3.96 5.08 -32.31
N VAL A 738 4.95 4.72 -31.49
CA VAL A 738 6.26 4.21 -31.92
C VAL A 738 6.43 2.77 -31.45
N SER A 739 6.61 1.79 -32.34
CA SER A 739 6.92 0.41 -31.96
C SER A 739 8.41 0.15 -32.14
N GLN A 740 9.15 -0.19 -31.06
CA GLN A 740 10.61 -0.34 -31.06
C GLN A 740 11.08 -1.77 -30.73
N ASN A 741 12.28 -2.17 -31.18
CA ASN A 741 13.07 -3.29 -30.60
C ASN A 741 12.30 -4.61 -30.35
N ASN A 742 12.00 -5.39 -31.40
CA ASN A 742 11.30 -6.69 -31.29
C ASN A 742 9.95 -6.63 -30.55
N SER A 743 9.29 -5.48 -30.62
CA SER A 743 7.98 -5.29 -30.00
C SER A 743 6.91 -6.17 -30.62
N LEU A 744 6.41 -7.21 -29.97
CA LEU A 744 5.30 -7.99 -30.51
C LEU A 744 4.07 -7.75 -29.66
N TYR A 745 3.10 -6.99 -30.20
CA TYR A 745 1.81 -6.74 -29.58
C TYR A 745 0.76 -7.56 -30.31
N SER A 746 0.42 -8.72 -29.78
CA SER A 746 -0.56 -9.62 -30.40
C SER A 746 -1.86 -9.60 -29.62
N THR A 747 -2.97 -9.31 -30.30
CA THR A 747 -4.34 -9.51 -29.82
C THR A 747 -5.14 -10.32 -30.81
N THR A 748 -6.11 -11.09 -30.31
CA THR A 748 -7.12 -11.76 -31.12
C THR A 748 -8.29 -10.85 -31.47
N ASP A 749 -8.29 -9.62 -30.95
CA ASP A 749 -9.39 -8.66 -31.01
C ASP A 749 -8.95 -7.39 -31.78
N ASP A 750 -9.76 -6.34 -31.76
CA ASP A 750 -9.52 -5.15 -32.58
C ASP A 750 -8.55 -4.16 -31.89
N VAL A 751 -7.71 -3.47 -32.68
CA VAL A 751 -6.82 -2.40 -32.21
C VAL A 751 -7.20 -1.07 -32.86
N VAL A 752 -7.48 -0.05 -32.05
CA VAL A 752 -7.74 1.33 -32.49
C VAL A 752 -6.51 2.20 -32.20
N LEU A 753 -5.82 2.62 -33.24
CA LEU A 753 -4.67 3.53 -33.18
C LEU A 753 -5.13 4.97 -33.35
N SER A 754 -5.49 5.65 -32.26
CA SER A 754 -5.86 7.06 -32.25
C SER A 754 -4.62 7.96 -32.23
N SER A 755 -3.85 7.93 -33.32
CA SER A 755 -2.68 8.77 -33.49
C SER A 755 -2.52 9.30 -34.91
N SER A 756 -1.81 10.43 -35.02
CA SER A 756 -1.49 11.08 -36.29
C SER A 756 -0.46 10.27 -37.09
N ASN A 757 0.42 9.54 -36.40
CA ASN A 757 1.52 8.79 -36.98
C ASN A 757 1.70 7.44 -36.27
N TRP A 758 1.93 6.37 -37.03
CA TRP A 758 2.51 5.12 -36.50
C TRP A 758 3.91 4.94 -37.09
N ILE A 759 4.91 4.82 -36.22
CA ILE A 759 6.33 4.68 -36.56
C ILE A 759 6.81 3.31 -36.10
N GLN A 760 7.16 2.44 -37.04
CA GLN A 760 7.77 1.14 -36.74
C GLN A 760 9.30 1.29 -36.78
N GLN A 761 9.98 1.10 -35.65
CA GLN A 761 11.42 1.16 -35.50
C GLN A 761 11.96 -0.24 -35.12
N GLY A 762 12.37 -1.02 -36.12
CA GLY A 762 12.84 -2.39 -35.95
C GLY A 762 11.75 -3.45 -36.20
N ASN A 763 11.98 -4.69 -35.76
CA ASN A 763 11.13 -5.85 -36.09
C ASN A 763 9.83 -5.95 -35.25
N GLY A 764 9.37 -4.85 -34.66
CA GLY A 764 8.19 -4.87 -33.81
C GLY A 764 6.90 -4.91 -34.63
N ASN A 765 5.99 -5.86 -34.38
CA ASN A 765 4.72 -6.01 -35.08
C ASN A 765 3.52 -5.81 -34.13
N ILE A 766 2.46 -5.18 -34.62
CA ILE A 766 1.11 -5.23 -34.02
C ILE A 766 0.32 -6.27 -34.80
N VAL A 767 -0.11 -7.33 -34.13
CA VAL A 767 -0.95 -8.40 -34.69
C VAL A 767 -2.32 -8.28 -34.04
N ALA A 768 -3.37 -8.06 -34.82
CA ALA A 768 -4.73 -7.84 -34.33
C ALA A 768 -5.77 -8.39 -35.32
N ASN A 769 -7.00 -8.66 -34.89
CA ASN A 769 -8.06 -9.08 -35.80
C ASN A 769 -8.38 -7.98 -36.83
N SER A 770 -8.47 -6.73 -36.36
CA SER A 770 -8.47 -5.56 -37.23
C SER A 770 -7.66 -4.43 -36.61
N ILE A 771 -7.04 -3.59 -37.45
CA ILE A 771 -6.36 -2.38 -37.01
C ILE A 771 -7.08 -1.17 -37.63
N THR A 772 -7.71 -0.36 -36.78
CA THR A 772 -8.40 0.88 -37.16
C THR A 772 -7.56 2.09 -36.78
N PHE A 773 -7.26 2.99 -37.72
CA PHE A 773 -6.46 4.18 -37.42
C PHE A 773 -7.32 5.46 -37.32
N GLY A 774 -7.00 6.28 -36.32
CA GLY A 774 -7.47 7.65 -36.19
C GLY A 774 -6.78 8.63 -37.15
N GLY A 775 -5.58 8.30 -37.63
CA GLY A 775 -4.80 9.03 -38.64
C GLY A 775 -4.54 8.24 -39.93
N SER A 776 -3.75 8.79 -40.85
CA SER A 776 -3.66 8.34 -42.25
C SER A 776 -2.29 7.79 -42.68
N ASN A 777 -1.31 7.59 -41.80
CA ASN A 777 0.07 7.27 -42.22
C ASN A 777 0.71 6.12 -41.43
N ILE A 778 1.35 5.19 -42.14
CA ILE A 778 2.21 4.10 -41.66
C ILE A 778 3.60 4.31 -42.26
N VAL A 779 4.62 4.56 -41.44
CA VAL A 779 5.97 4.89 -41.94
C VAL A 779 7.06 4.13 -41.20
N ASN A 780 7.96 3.47 -41.94
CA ASN A 780 9.23 2.95 -41.43
C ASN A 780 10.41 3.65 -42.14
N ALA A 781 11.11 4.52 -41.40
CA ALA A 781 12.21 5.32 -41.93
C ALA A 781 13.53 4.53 -42.08
N ASP A 782 13.64 3.37 -41.44
CA ASP A 782 14.91 2.62 -41.31
C ASP A 782 14.87 1.17 -41.82
N GLY A 783 13.68 0.65 -42.17
CA GLY A 783 13.53 -0.75 -42.60
C GLY A 783 12.25 -1.03 -43.38
N ASP A 784 11.85 -2.30 -43.37
CA ASP A 784 10.69 -2.82 -44.09
C ASP A 784 9.38 -2.49 -43.33
N VAL A 785 8.27 -2.28 -44.06
CA VAL A 785 6.92 -2.32 -43.48
C VAL A 785 6.33 -3.70 -43.79
N VAL A 786 5.87 -4.42 -42.76
CA VAL A 786 5.20 -5.72 -42.93
C VAL A 786 3.80 -5.63 -42.34
N ILE A 787 2.76 -5.71 -43.17
CA ILE A 787 1.37 -5.73 -42.78
C ILE A 787 0.92 -7.19 -42.68
N LEU A 788 0.47 -7.57 -41.49
CA LEU A 788 0.09 -8.95 -41.16
C LEU A 788 -1.41 -9.12 -40.90
N ASN A 789 -2.24 -8.11 -41.16
CA ASN A 789 -3.69 -8.15 -40.93
C ASN A 789 -4.43 -7.22 -41.89
N ASP A 790 -5.75 -7.40 -41.99
CA ASP A 790 -6.61 -6.51 -42.76
C ASP A 790 -6.62 -5.11 -42.13
N LEU A 791 -6.55 -4.06 -42.97
CA LEU A 791 -6.59 -2.67 -42.55
C LEU A 791 -7.84 -1.98 -43.08
N ILE A 792 -8.65 -1.36 -42.22
CA ILE A 792 -9.94 -0.73 -42.61
C ILE A 792 -9.98 0.73 -42.14
N PHE A 793 -10.26 1.67 -43.06
CA PHE A 793 -10.16 3.13 -42.82
C PHE A 793 -11.42 3.94 -43.12
N ASN A 794 -12.50 3.31 -43.62
CA ASN A 794 -13.83 3.94 -43.79
C ASN A 794 -13.82 5.32 -44.49
N GLY A 795 -13.17 5.44 -45.64
CA GLY A 795 -13.12 6.70 -46.42
C GLY A 795 -11.97 7.65 -46.09
N ARG A 796 -10.99 7.22 -45.28
CA ARG A 796 -9.80 8.02 -44.95
C ARG A 796 -8.60 7.60 -45.80
N ASP A 797 -7.76 8.57 -46.15
CA ASP A 797 -6.51 8.32 -46.85
C ASP A 797 -5.59 7.43 -46.00
N LEU A 798 -4.79 6.60 -46.65
CA LEU A 798 -3.71 5.80 -46.08
C LEU A 798 -2.43 5.98 -46.90
N PHE A 799 -1.36 6.40 -46.25
CA PHE A 799 0.00 6.39 -46.78
C PHE A 799 0.82 5.31 -46.06
N ILE A 800 1.49 4.44 -46.82
CA ILE A 800 2.43 3.44 -46.34
C ILE A 800 3.79 3.78 -46.94
N GLY A 801 4.80 4.04 -46.12
CA GLY A 801 6.15 4.36 -46.58
C GLY A 801 7.21 3.52 -45.88
N ALA A 802 8.09 2.88 -46.65
CA ALA A 802 9.24 2.15 -46.12
C ALA A 802 10.55 2.57 -46.81
N LYS A 803 11.64 2.68 -46.05
CA LYS A 803 13.00 2.73 -46.63
C LYS A 803 13.41 1.37 -47.19
N GLY A 804 12.94 0.30 -46.59
CA GLY A 804 13.08 -1.08 -47.08
C GLY A 804 11.86 -1.53 -47.91
N ASN A 805 11.57 -2.82 -47.87
CA ASN A 805 10.42 -3.43 -48.56
C ASN A 805 9.08 -3.04 -47.89
N VAL A 806 7.98 -3.11 -48.64
CA VAL A 806 6.62 -3.14 -48.08
C VAL A 806 5.99 -4.50 -48.37
N ASP A 807 5.85 -5.36 -47.37
CA ASP A 807 5.13 -6.64 -47.50
C ASP A 807 3.72 -6.50 -46.93
N LEU A 808 2.71 -6.65 -47.78
CA LEU A 808 1.30 -6.52 -47.44
C LEU A 808 0.63 -7.88 -47.15
N GLY A 809 1.36 -9.00 -47.26
CA GLY A 809 0.84 -10.35 -47.02
C GLY A 809 -0.42 -10.67 -47.85
N SER A 810 -1.29 -11.53 -47.34
CA SER A 810 -2.58 -11.87 -47.98
C SER A 810 -3.75 -11.00 -47.54
N TYR A 811 -3.46 -9.84 -46.96
CA TYR A 811 -4.42 -9.07 -46.19
C TYR A 811 -5.03 -7.92 -47.00
N ASN A 812 -6.29 -7.63 -46.71
CA ASN A 812 -7.04 -6.60 -47.41
C ASN A 812 -6.75 -5.20 -46.82
N ILE A 813 -6.62 -4.18 -47.67
CA ILE A 813 -6.65 -2.77 -47.26
C ILE A 813 -7.94 -2.17 -47.81
N ASP A 814 -8.87 -1.80 -46.95
CA ASP A 814 -10.17 -1.24 -47.32
C ASP A 814 -10.30 0.21 -46.83
N LEU A 815 -10.11 1.16 -47.75
CA LEU A 815 -10.34 2.58 -47.54
C LEU A 815 -11.72 3.01 -48.04
N SER A 816 -12.63 2.07 -48.32
CA SER A 816 -13.92 2.39 -48.93
C SER A 816 -14.83 3.19 -47.99
N SER A 817 -15.76 3.95 -48.55
CA SER A 817 -16.76 4.70 -47.78
C SER A 817 -18.18 4.41 -48.26
N VAL A 818 -19.07 4.21 -47.29
CA VAL A 818 -20.52 4.06 -47.54
C VAL A 818 -21.28 5.38 -47.38
N THR A 819 -20.67 6.39 -46.74
CA THR A 819 -21.33 7.68 -46.42
C THR A 819 -20.67 8.90 -47.09
N GLY A 820 -19.49 8.76 -47.67
CA GLY A 820 -18.74 9.84 -48.31
C GLY A 820 -17.81 9.36 -49.41
N ASN A 821 -16.72 10.09 -49.66
CA ASN A 821 -15.68 9.66 -50.59
C ASN A 821 -14.88 8.49 -50.00
N GLY A 822 -14.42 7.59 -50.86
CA GLY A 822 -13.37 6.63 -50.52
C GLY A 822 -12.05 7.35 -50.24
N GLY A 823 -11.24 6.79 -49.36
CA GLY A 823 -9.90 7.32 -49.04
C GLY A 823 -8.85 6.89 -50.06
N SER A 824 -7.78 7.67 -50.21
CA SER A 824 -6.68 7.36 -51.13
C SER A 824 -5.61 6.51 -50.47
N LEU A 825 -5.18 5.43 -51.12
CA LEU A 825 -4.06 4.59 -50.73
C LEU A 825 -2.78 5.06 -51.44
N THR A 826 -1.70 5.31 -50.70
CA THR A 826 -0.36 5.52 -51.25
C THR A 826 0.59 4.52 -50.58
N ILE A 827 1.39 3.79 -51.34
CA ILE A 827 2.38 2.83 -50.83
C ILE A 827 3.71 3.15 -51.51
N ILE A 828 4.76 3.43 -50.75
CA ILE A 828 6.11 3.65 -51.28
C ILE A 828 7.16 2.78 -50.57
N ALA A 829 8.07 2.16 -51.32
CA ALA A 829 9.17 1.33 -50.82
C ALA A 829 10.52 1.76 -51.41
N GLY A 830 11.58 1.74 -50.61
CA GLY A 830 12.95 2.04 -51.07
C GLY A 830 13.36 3.52 -51.06
N TYR A 831 12.51 4.39 -50.52
CA TYR A 831 12.74 5.83 -50.51
C TYR A 831 13.23 6.30 -49.14
N THR A 832 14.20 7.21 -49.13
CA THR A 832 14.59 7.89 -47.89
C THR A 832 13.54 8.94 -47.56
N LEU A 833 12.84 8.74 -46.45
CA LEU A 833 11.78 9.63 -45.99
C LEU A 833 12.40 10.73 -45.11
N SER A 834 12.79 11.85 -45.70
CA SER A 834 13.37 12.98 -44.96
C SER A 834 12.33 14.05 -44.66
N GLY A 835 11.89 14.13 -43.41
CA GLY A 835 11.13 15.25 -42.85
C GLY A 835 11.56 15.43 -41.39
N THR A 836 12.14 16.58 -41.04
CA THR A 836 12.71 16.84 -39.71
C THR A 836 11.65 17.14 -38.63
N GLY A 837 10.45 16.58 -38.76
CA GLY A 837 9.37 16.71 -37.77
C GLY A 837 8.44 15.50 -37.86
N LEU A 838 8.35 14.74 -36.78
CA LEU A 838 7.49 13.56 -36.60
C LEU A 838 6.01 13.94 -36.49
N GLY A 839 5.48 14.75 -37.42
CA GLY A 839 4.11 15.25 -37.44
C GLY A 839 3.48 15.01 -38.80
N GLN A 840 2.35 14.30 -38.79
CA GLN A 840 1.37 14.08 -39.85
C GLN A 840 1.77 14.54 -41.27
N ILE A 841 1.99 13.60 -42.19
CA ILE A 841 1.86 13.88 -43.62
C ILE A 841 0.35 14.06 -43.88
N GLN A 842 -0.17 15.26 -43.66
CA GLN A 842 -1.50 15.60 -44.13
C GLN A 842 -1.43 15.72 -45.65
N THR A 843 -2.26 14.93 -46.32
CA THR A 843 -2.62 15.11 -47.72
C THR A 843 -3.20 16.52 -47.91
N ALA A 844 -2.33 17.48 -48.25
CA ALA A 844 -2.74 18.70 -48.95
C ALA A 844 -1.63 19.36 -49.77
N ASN A 845 -0.34 19.38 -49.38
CA ASN A 845 0.72 19.96 -50.22
C ASN A 845 2.13 19.42 -49.90
N SER A 846 2.69 18.69 -50.88
CA SER A 846 4.10 18.31 -51.06
C SER A 846 4.83 17.61 -49.91
N THR A 847 4.72 16.29 -49.83
CA THR A 847 5.81 15.45 -49.34
C THR A 847 6.93 15.49 -50.39
N SER A 848 8.10 16.02 -50.06
CA SER A 848 9.28 15.82 -50.90
C SER A 848 9.87 14.45 -50.57
N VAL A 849 9.57 13.45 -51.40
CA VAL A 849 10.36 12.23 -51.45
C VAL A 849 11.71 12.62 -52.04
N THR A 850 12.77 12.58 -51.25
CA THR A 850 14.10 13.02 -51.69
C THR A 850 14.85 11.83 -52.30
N ASP A 851 15.29 11.98 -53.54
CA ASP A 851 15.98 10.97 -54.38
C ASP A 851 17.34 10.53 -53.81
N SER A 852 17.35 9.75 -52.74
CA SER A 852 18.51 8.92 -52.42
C SER A 852 18.09 7.46 -52.36
N PHE A 853 18.17 6.81 -53.53
CA PHE A 853 18.08 5.36 -53.72
C PHE A 853 19.25 4.71 -52.98
N THR A 854 19.00 4.05 -51.85
CA THR A 854 20.07 3.37 -51.10
C THR A 854 20.11 1.86 -51.33
N THR A 855 18.99 1.23 -51.72
CA THR A 855 18.84 -0.23 -51.90
C THR A 855 17.62 -0.55 -52.79
N SER A 856 17.64 -1.67 -53.52
CA SER A 856 16.43 -2.19 -54.20
C SER A 856 15.44 -2.68 -53.14
N SER A 857 14.22 -2.17 -53.18
CA SER A 857 13.20 -2.48 -52.18
C SER A 857 11.85 -2.73 -52.83
N ASN A 858 11.24 -3.83 -52.46
CA ASN A 858 10.11 -4.42 -53.15
C ASN A 858 8.80 -4.11 -52.43
N ILE A 859 7.69 -4.19 -53.16
CA ILE A 859 6.35 -4.24 -52.58
C ILE A 859 5.74 -5.60 -52.88
N TYR A 860 5.34 -6.35 -51.87
CA TYR A 860 4.72 -7.66 -51.99
C TYR A 860 3.31 -7.63 -51.42
N GLY A 861 2.40 -8.42 -51.98
CA GLY A 861 1.06 -8.57 -51.44
C GLY A 861 0.15 -9.46 -52.28
N SER A 862 -0.87 -10.03 -51.66
CA SER A 862 -1.86 -10.90 -52.32
C SER A 862 -3.30 -10.67 -51.85
N GLY A 863 -3.53 -9.72 -50.94
CA GLY A 863 -4.88 -9.32 -50.52
C GLY A 863 -5.48 -8.23 -51.41
N ASN A 864 -6.73 -7.83 -51.15
CA ASN A 864 -7.40 -6.81 -51.96
C ASN A 864 -7.17 -5.40 -51.39
N TYR A 865 -6.91 -4.43 -52.25
CA TYR A 865 -6.67 -3.04 -51.88
C TYR A 865 -7.76 -2.15 -52.50
N THR A 866 -8.72 -1.75 -51.69
CA THR A 866 -9.97 -1.13 -52.11
C THR A 866 -10.06 0.30 -51.59
N THR A 867 -10.48 1.23 -52.44
CA THR A 867 -10.66 2.66 -52.17
C THR A 867 -12.03 3.14 -52.62
N ASP A 868 -12.98 2.21 -52.67
CA ASP A 868 -14.27 2.37 -53.31
C ASP A 868 -15.18 3.40 -52.60
N SER A 869 -16.14 3.95 -53.31
CA SER A 869 -17.22 4.75 -52.72
C SER A 869 -18.57 4.22 -53.17
N SER A 870 -19.38 3.83 -52.18
CA SER A 870 -20.79 3.46 -52.40
C SER A 870 -21.78 4.58 -52.06
N ALA A 871 -21.29 5.73 -51.58
CA ALA A 871 -22.14 6.88 -51.28
C ALA A 871 -22.72 7.52 -52.55
N ALA A 872 -23.96 8.00 -52.47
CA ALA A 872 -24.58 8.79 -53.53
C ALA A 872 -23.79 10.10 -53.71
N ALA A 873 -23.07 10.23 -54.82
CA ALA A 873 -22.12 11.28 -55.17
C ALA A 873 -20.72 11.22 -54.51
N GLY A 874 -20.35 10.15 -53.80
CA GLY A 874 -18.99 10.01 -53.27
C GLY A 874 -18.00 9.55 -54.34
N ASN A 875 -16.84 10.21 -54.46
CA ASN A 875 -15.74 9.77 -55.33
C ASN A 875 -14.95 8.64 -54.66
N ALA A 876 -14.40 7.71 -55.43
CA ALA A 876 -13.41 6.77 -54.92
C ALA A 876 -12.06 7.48 -54.71
N GLY A 877 -11.24 6.97 -53.79
CA GLY A 877 -9.88 7.47 -53.58
C GLY A 877 -8.90 6.92 -54.60
N ASN A 878 -7.71 7.53 -54.69
CA ASN A 878 -6.66 7.05 -55.58
C ASN A 878 -5.87 5.90 -54.95
N ILE A 879 -5.29 5.01 -55.75
CA ILE A 879 -4.29 4.03 -55.32
C ILE A 879 -2.96 4.38 -56.00
N SER A 880 -1.92 4.76 -55.25
CA SER A 880 -0.59 5.08 -55.76
C SER A 880 0.44 4.15 -55.14
N VAL A 881 1.15 3.34 -55.94
CA VAL A 881 2.12 2.37 -55.43
C VAL A 881 3.46 2.63 -56.11
N ALA A 882 4.55 2.85 -55.36
CA ALA A 882 5.87 3.13 -55.92
C ALA A 882 6.98 2.31 -55.22
N ALA A 883 7.90 1.69 -55.96
CA ALA A 883 9.01 0.93 -55.37
C ALA A 883 10.33 1.17 -56.12
N THR A 884 11.46 1.18 -55.41
CA THR A 884 12.80 1.13 -56.05
C THR A 884 13.20 -0.29 -56.49
N GLY A 885 12.41 -1.31 -56.16
CA GLY A 885 12.58 -2.70 -56.56
C GLY A 885 11.38 -3.21 -57.35
N THR A 886 10.95 -4.45 -57.11
CA THR A 886 9.79 -5.09 -57.76
C THR A 886 8.50 -4.81 -56.99
N ILE A 887 7.39 -4.55 -57.69
CA ILE A 887 6.03 -4.59 -57.13
C ILE A 887 5.36 -5.90 -57.55
N MET A 888 4.85 -6.68 -56.61
CA MET A 888 4.08 -7.90 -56.83
C MET A 888 2.82 -7.90 -55.95
N LEU A 889 1.70 -7.45 -56.51
CA LEU A 889 0.39 -7.38 -55.85
C LEU A 889 -0.58 -8.35 -56.53
N THR A 890 -0.70 -9.56 -55.99
CA THR A 890 -1.51 -10.64 -56.58
C THR A 890 -2.98 -10.63 -56.16
N GLY A 891 -3.41 -9.70 -55.31
CA GLY A 891 -4.83 -9.44 -55.06
C GLY A 891 -5.33 -8.22 -55.83
N ASN A 892 -6.62 -7.91 -55.69
CA ASN A 892 -7.31 -6.94 -56.54
C ASN A 892 -7.08 -5.50 -56.05
N LEU A 893 -6.76 -4.59 -56.97
CA LEU A 893 -6.76 -3.14 -56.72
C LEU A 893 -8.10 -2.57 -57.19
N SER A 894 -8.83 -1.89 -56.30
CA SER A 894 -10.17 -1.38 -56.59
C SER A 894 -10.30 0.08 -56.18
N ALA A 895 -10.71 0.94 -57.12
CA ALA A 895 -10.94 2.36 -56.91
C ALA A 895 -12.28 2.78 -57.56
N ASN A 896 -13.34 2.04 -57.24
CA ASN A 896 -14.64 2.14 -57.91
C ASN A 896 -15.57 3.12 -57.19
N SER A 897 -16.36 3.86 -57.96
CA SER A 897 -17.46 4.65 -57.40
C SER A 897 -18.77 4.33 -58.12
N LEU A 898 -19.83 4.07 -57.36
CA LEU A 898 -21.16 3.76 -57.92
C LEU A 898 -21.76 4.94 -58.70
N THR A 899 -21.50 6.18 -58.25
CA THR A 899 -22.16 7.39 -58.79
C THR A 899 -21.23 8.59 -58.95
N GLY A 900 -20.07 8.60 -58.30
CA GLY A 900 -19.04 9.63 -58.41
C GLY A 900 -17.93 9.26 -59.41
N SER A 901 -16.79 9.95 -59.29
CA SER A 901 -15.58 9.63 -60.07
C SER A 901 -14.88 8.41 -59.48
N ALA A 902 -14.40 7.52 -60.34
CA ALA A 902 -13.44 6.50 -59.94
C ALA A 902 -12.10 7.14 -59.58
N GLY A 903 -11.31 6.45 -58.77
CA GLY A 903 -9.95 6.86 -58.46
C GLY A 903 -8.97 6.55 -59.57
N ILE A 904 -7.76 7.06 -59.43
CA ILE A 904 -6.61 6.72 -60.26
C ILE A 904 -5.82 5.61 -59.56
N ILE A 905 -5.55 4.51 -60.26
CA ILE A 905 -4.60 3.48 -59.82
C ILE A 905 -3.28 3.71 -60.55
N ALA A 906 -2.29 4.28 -59.87
CA ALA A 906 -0.94 4.53 -60.36
C ALA A 906 0.06 3.55 -59.73
N ILE A 907 0.85 2.83 -60.52
CA ILE A 907 1.81 1.84 -60.03
C ILE A 907 3.15 2.06 -60.71
N ALA A 908 4.23 2.22 -59.94
CA ALA A 908 5.57 2.40 -60.46
C ALA A 908 6.66 1.61 -59.74
N ALA A 909 7.53 0.92 -60.47
CA ALA A 909 8.58 0.09 -59.89
C ALA A 909 9.84 0.11 -60.75
N GLU A 910 11.03 -0.02 -60.15
CA GLU A 910 12.26 -0.13 -60.95
C GLU A 910 12.51 -1.54 -61.50
N ASP A 911 12.34 -2.58 -60.68
CA ASP A 911 12.69 -3.96 -61.09
C ASP A 911 11.51 -4.75 -61.70
N GLY A 912 10.32 -4.15 -61.81
CA GLY A 912 9.13 -4.72 -62.47
C GLY A 912 7.83 -4.61 -61.68
N VAL A 913 6.68 -4.77 -62.35
CA VAL A 913 5.33 -4.67 -61.75
C VAL A 913 4.47 -5.88 -62.13
N SER A 914 4.03 -6.67 -61.16
CA SER A 914 3.05 -7.74 -61.36
C SER A 914 1.80 -7.44 -60.54
N VAL A 915 0.64 -7.26 -61.21
CA VAL A 915 -0.64 -7.07 -60.54
C VAL A 915 -1.71 -8.03 -61.05
N ALA A 916 -2.55 -8.56 -60.17
CA ALA A 916 -3.59 -9.50 -60.59
C ALA A 916 -4.72 -8.81 -61.37
N GLU A 917 -5.51 -7.99 -60.67
CA GLU A 917 -6.61 -7.20 -61.21
C GLU A 917 -6.47 -5.76 -60.70
N ALA A 918 -6.68 -4.79 -61.59
CA ALA A 918 -6.86 -3.40 -61.19
C ALA A 918 -8.11 -2.83 -61.86
N SER A 919 -9.03 -2.33 -61.05
CA SER A 919 -10.37 -1.89 -61.42
C SER A 919 -10.61 -0.46 -60.92
N ALA A 920 -10.93 0.44 -61.85
CA ALA A 920 -11.28 1.83 -61.57
C ALA A 920 -12.55 2.17 -62.36
N VAL A 921 -13.69 1.72 -61.83
CA VAL A 921 -15.01 1.82 -62.47
C VAL A 921 -15.76 3.02 -61.90
N SER A 922 -16.16 3.95 -62.78
CA SER A 922 -16.90 5.15 -62.38
C SER A 922 -18.41 5.00 -62.64
N GLY A 923 -19.21 5.85 -61.98
CA GLY A 923 -20.56 6.16 -62.43
C GLY A 923 -20.54 6.80 -63.83
N ALA A 924 -21.70 6.83 -64.51
CA ALA A 924 -21.83 7.35 -65.86
C ALA A 924 -21.33 8.80 -65.98
N GLY A 925 -20.26 9.03 -66.75
CA GLY A 925 -19.78 10.36 -67.15
C GLY A 925 -18.49 10.89 -66.48
N ASN A 926 -17.83 10.14 -65.60
CA ASN A 926 -16.59 10.56 -64.93
C ASN A 926 -15.37 9.71 -65.34
N THR A 927 -14.15 10.23 -65.15
CA THR A 927 -12.89 9.59 -65.57
C THR A 927 -12.23 8.82 -64.42
N GLY A 928 -12.09 7.49 -64.54
CA GLY A 928 -11.09 6.70 -63.79
C GLY A 928 -9.84 6.45 -64.65
N ALA A 929 -8.69 6.16 -64.05
CA ALA A 929 -7.48 5.80 -64.82
C ALA A 929 -6.68 4.69 -64.12
N VAL A 930 -6.09 3.79 -64.91
CA VAL A 930 -5.10 2.82 -64.44
C VAL A 930 -3.79 3.12 -65.18
N LEU A 931 -2.80 3.63 -64.46
CA LEU A 931 -1.48 4.01 -64.96
C LEU A 931 -0.43 3.06 -64.36
N ILE A 932 0.29 2.32 -65.20
CA ILE A 932 1.36 1.42 -64.76
C ILE A 932 2.66 1.85 -65.44
N GLN A 933 3.68 2.19 -64.66
CA GLN A 933 4.94 2.77 -65.11
C GLN A 933 6.15 2.09 -64.44
N ALA A 934 6.91 1.25 -65.13
CA ALA A 934 8.18 0.76 -64.58
C ALA A 934 9.32 1.73 -64.94
N GLY A 935 10.24 2.02 -64.02
CA GLY A 935 11.31 3.00 -64.18
C GLY A 935 12.70 2.42 -63.95
N HIS A 936 13.55 2.38 -64.98
CA HIS A 936 14.91 1.83 -64.91
C HIS A 936 15.00 0.30 -64.94
N VAL A 937 16.14 -0.22 -65.42
CA VAL A 937 16.25 -1.55 -66.06
C VAL A 937 17.15 -2.46 -65.23
N ALA A 938 16.56 -3.47 -64.59
CA ALA A 938 17.23 -4.72 -64.27
C ALA A 938 16.56 -5.89 -65.05
N PRO A 939 17.31 -6.92 -65.51
CA PRO A 939 16.95 -7.67 -66.72
C PRO A 939 15.87 -8.78 -66.61
N ALA A 940 14.95 -8.74 -65.63
CA ALA A 940 14.10 -9.93 -65.37
C ALA A 940 12.65 -9.69 -64.90
N GLY A 941 12.14 -8.45 -64.83
CA GLY A 941 10.77 -8.19 -64.39
C GLY A 941 9.71 -8.44 -65.48
N LEU A 942 8.75 -9.34 -65.23
CA LEU A 942 7.53 -9.50 -66.05
C LEU A 942 6.51 -8.42 -65.66
N VAL A 943 5.95 -7.69 -66.64
CA VAL A 943 4.76 -6.85 -66.39
C VAL A 943 3.52 -7.67 -66.72
N SER A 944 2.83 -8.20 -65.71
CA SER A 944 1.65 -9.05 -65.92
C SER A 944 0.40 -8.37 -65.37
N TYR A 945 -0.64 -8.25 -66.21
CA TYR A 945 -1.98 -7.76 -65.87
C TYR A 945 -3.00 -8.85 -66.22
N ARG A 946 -3.40 -9.68 -65.24
CA ARG A 946 -3.99 -11.00 -65.55
C ARG A 946 -5.51 -11.04 -65.71
N GLN A 947 -6.26 -10.00 -65.34
CA GLN A 947 -7.70 -9.83 -65.61
C GLN A 947 -8.20 -8.52 -64.98
N GLY A 948 -8.66 -7.52 -65.73
CA GLY A 948 -9.35 -6.41 -65.09
C GLY A 948 -10.23 -5.60 -66.04
N ALA A 949 -11.40 -5.20 -65.55
CA ALA A 949 -12.36 -4.41 -66.30
C ALA A 949 -12.28 -2.94 -65.89
N GLN A 950 -11.95 -2.04 -66.81
CA GLN A 950 -12.04 -0.59 -66.60
C GLN A 950 -13.21 -0.03 -67.42
N THR A 951 -14.31 0.36 -66.79
CA THR A 951 -15.43 0.97 -67.52
C THR A 951 -15.27 2.50 -67.48
N ASN A 952 -15.06 3.14 -68.64
CA ASN A 952 -14.95 4.60 -68.84
C ASN A 952 -13.66 5.32 -68.36
N GLY A 953 -12.47 4.75 -68.63
CA GLY A 953 -11.20 5.37 -68.23
C GLY A 953 -10.03 5.19 -69.21
N ILE A 954 -8.86 5.76 -68.91
CA ILE A 954 -7.62 5.58 -69.69
C ILE A 954 -6.75 4.50 -69.02
N MET A 955 -6.30 3.50 -69.78
CA MET A 955 -5.20 2.60 -69.42
C MET A 955 -3.97 3.00 -70.23
N SER A 956 -2.85 3.36 -69.59
CA SER A 956 -1.65 3.80 -70.30
C SER A 956 -0.37 3.16 -69.75
N PHE A 957 0.49 2.74 -70.66
CA PHE A 957 1.88 2.34 -70.47
C PHE A 957 2.70 3.22 -71.41
N ASP A 958 3.29 4.31 -70.92
CA ASP A 958 3.93 5.35 -71.74
C ASP A 958 5.31 5.70 -71.17
N ASN A 959 6.27 4.79 -71.29
CA ASN A 959 7.66 5.06 -70.88
C ASN A 959 8.67 4.50 -71.91
N PRO A 960 9.60 5.32 -72.46
CA PRO A 960 10.43 4.98 -73.62
C PRO A 960 11.46 3.84 -73.51
N ILE A 961 11.53 3.05 -72.43
CA ILE A 961 12.65 2.11 -72.22
C ILE A 961 12.18 0.81 -71.53
N TYR A 962 11.65 -0.16 -72.30
CA TYR A 962 11.38 -1.53 -71.84
C TYR A 962 12.19 -2.56 -72.64
N THR A 963 13.45 -2.81 -72.26
CA THR A 963 14.37 -3.62 -73.09
C THR A 963 14.29 -5.15 -72.94
N ALA A 964 13.57 -5.70 -71.95
CA ALA A 964 13.28 -7.14 -71.88
C ALA A 964 12.23 -7.45 -70.79
N GLY A 965 10.97 -7.64 -71.16
CA GLY A 965 9.90 -8.08 -70.26
C GLY A 965 8.60 -8.31 -71.01
N GLN A 966 8.00 -9.49 -70.87
CA GLN A 966 6.74 -9.83 -71.55
C GLN A 966 5.57 -9.12 -70.87
N ILE A 967 4.69 -8.46 -71.65
CA ILE A 967 3.44 -7.87 -71.13
C ILE A 967 2.30 -8.86 -71.34
N ASP A 968 1.84 -9.55 -70.29
CA ASP A 968 0.65 -10.42 -70.39
C ASP A 968 -0.61 -9.62 -70.02
N THR A 969 -1.52 -9.39 -70.96
CA THR A 969 -2.80 -8.71 -70.70
C THR A 969 -3.97 -9.70 -70.70
N GLY A 970 -4.81 -9.67 -69.67
CA GLY A 970 -6.13 -10.31 -69.64
C GLY A 970 -7.17 -9.57 -70.48
N VAL A 971 -8.46 -9.64 -70.10
CA VAL A 971 -9.51 -8.82 -70.75
C VAL A 971 -9.24 -7.39 -70.34
N ILE A 972 -9.18 -6.47 -71.31
CA ILE A 972 -9.11 -5.03 -71.04
C ILE A 972 -10.40 -4.45 -71.59
N SER A 973 -11.27 -3.94 -70.72
CA SER A 973 -12.32 -3.00 -71.13
C SER A 973 -11.83 -1.61 -70.68
N SER A 974 -11.86 -0.57 -71.52
CA SER A 974 -11.38 0.80 -71.20
C SER A 974 -11.95 1.83 -72.19
N SER A 975 -11.97 3.13 -71.92
CA SER A 975 -12.31 4.12 -72.97
C SER A 975 -11.12 4.43 -73.86
N GLU A 976 -9.89 4.39 -73.33
CA GLU A 976 -8.68 4.52 -74.11
C GLU A 976 -7.56 3.61 -73.58
N VAL A 977 -6.99 2.78 -74.44
CA VAL A 977 -5.83 1.93 -74.14
C VAL A 977 -4.61 2.45 -74.90
N LYS A 978 -3.54 2.84 -74.19
CA LYS A 978 -2.26 3.27 -74.76
C LYS A 978 -1.13 2.35 -74.27
N LEU A 979 -0.59 1.53 -75.16
CA LEU A 979 0.58 0.67 -74.94
C LEU A 979 1.72 1.19 -75.81
N GLN A 980 2.46 2.23 -75.42
CA GLN A 980 3.45 2.88 -76.30
C GLN A 980 4.90 2.75 -75.80
N ASN A 981 5.85 2.73 -76.74
CA ASN A 981 7.30 2.72 -76.52
C ASN A 981 7.85 1.46 -75.79
N LEU A 982 7.28 0.30 -76.07
CA LEU A 982 7.67 -0.97 -75.44
C LEU A 982 8.70 -1.70 -76.30
N ALA A 983 9.88 -2.12 -75.82
CA ALA A 983 10.85 -2.85 -76.66
C ALA A 983 10.75 -4.39 -76.56
N ALA A 984 9.80 -4.89 -75.77
CA ALA A 984 9.62 -6.31 -75.50
C ALA A 984 8.28 -6.85 -76.04
N PRO A 985 8.13 -8.18 -76.18
CA PRO A 985 6.91 -8.77 -76.69
C PRO A 985 5.67 -8.47 -75.82
N ILE A 986 4.55 -8.12 -76.46
CA ILE A 986 3.24 -7.95 -75.82
C ILE A 986 2.43 -9.21 -76.06
N ASN A 987 2.04 -9.89 -75.00
CA ASN A 987 1.22 -11.07 -75.04
C ASN A 987 -0.23 -10.73 -74.67
N ILE A 988 -1.13 -10.73 -75.63
CA ILE A 988 -2.54 -10.45 -75.39
C ILE A 988 -3.27 -11.78 -75.18
N GLY A 989 -3.71 -12.03 -73.96
CA GLY A 989 -4.33 -13.29 -73.54
C GLY A 989 -5.83 -13.40 -73.88
N SER A 990 -6.53 -12.29 -74.15
CA SER A 990 -7.97 -12.26 -74.48
C SER A 990 -8.39 -10.97 -75.22
N THR A 991 -9.62 -10.47 -75.04
CA THR A 991 -10.22 -9.35 -75.79
C THR A 991 -9.86 -7.98 -75.20
N ILE A 992 -9.53 -7.00 -76.07
CA ILE A 992 -9.39 -5.58 -75.72
C ILE A 992 -10.63 -4.84 -76.26
N ASP A 993 -11.52 -4.39 -75.37
CA ASP A 993 -12.72 -3.60 -75.66
C ASP A 993 -12.44 -2.14 -75.27
N ALA A 994 -12.21 -1.27 -76.25
CA ALA A 994 -11.99 0.15 -75.97
C ALA A 994 -12.38 1.08 -77.11
N HIS A 995 -12.75 2.33 -76.77
CA HIS A 995 -13.07 3.37 -77.77
C HIS A 995 -11.84 3.84 -78.55
N SER A 996 -10.66 3.90 -77.93
CA SER A 996 -9.38 4.22 -78.58
C SER A 996 -8.31 3.24 -78.13
N ILE A 997 -7.52 2.70 -79.06
CA ILE A 997 -6.42 1.77 -78.77
C ILE A 997 -5.18 2.24 -79.51
N THR A 998 -4.10 2.59 -78.82
CA THR A 998 -2.80 2.84 -79.43
C THR A 998 -1.76 1.87 -78.87
N ILE A 999 -1.27 0.94 -79.68
CA ILE A 999 -0.18 0.02 -79.32
C ILE A 999 1.04 0.36 -80.18
N LYS A 1000 2.18 0.70 -79.59
CA LYS A 1000 3.46 0.88 -80.25
C LYS A 1000 4.53 0.11 -79.49
N THR A 1001 5.04 -0.95 -80.09
CA THR A 1001 6.10 -1.79 -79.54
C THR A 1001 7.17 -2.07 -80.58
N ASP A 1002 8.43 -2.12 -80.15
CA ASP A 1002 9.58 -2.64 -80.90
C ASP A 1002 9.76 -4.16 -80.69
N GLY A 1003 8.90 -4.80 -79.88
CA GLY A 1003 8.80 -6.26 -79.70
C GLY A 1003 7.63 -6.89 -80.48
N SER A 1004 7.50 -8.22 -80.43
CA SER A 1004 6.38 -8.90 -81.11
C SER A 1004 5.06 -8.81 -80.32
N ILE A 1005 3.92 -8.69 -80.99
CA ILE A 1005 2.61 -8.88 -80.35
C ILE A 1005 2.20 -10.35 -80.51
N ASN A 1006 2.12 -11.11 -79.44
CA ASN A 1006 1.70 -12.51 -79.45
C ASN A 1006 0.27 -12.65 -78.90
N LEU A 1007 -0.65 -13.22 -79.65
CA LEU A 1007 -1.99 -13.56 -79.16
C LEU A 1007 -1.96 -14.97 -78.59
N LEU A 1008 -1.99 -15.10 -77.27
CA LEU A 1008 -1.70 -16.37 -76.60
C LEU A 1008 -2.87 -17.38 -76.67
N ASN A 1009 -4.12 -16.93 -76.77
CA ASN A 1009 -5.30 -17.80 -76.69
C ASN A 1009 -6.35 -17.59 -77.80
N GLN A 1010 -6.09 -16.70 -78.76
CA GLN A 1010 -7.03 -16.40 -79.85
C GLN A 1010 -6.28 -16.14 -81.16
N ASP A 1011 -6.92 -16.46 -82.29
CA ASP A 1011 -6.41 -16.12 -83.62
C ASP A 1011 -6.80 -14.69 -84.06
N ASN A 1012 -7.69 -14.06 -83.29
CA ASN A 1012 -8.32 -12.79 -83.61
C ASN A 1012 -8.08 -11.80 -82.47
N LEU A 1013 -7.65 -10.58 -82.79
CA LEU A 1013 -7.77 -9.45 -81.87
C LEU A 1013 -9.08 -8.74 -82.22
N THR A 1014 -10.11 -8.97 -81.39
CA THR A 1014 -11.39 -8.28 -81.54
C THR A 1014 -11.34 -6.98 -80.77
N VAL A 1015 -11.60 -5.87 -81.47
CA VAL A 1015 -11.82 -4.55 -80.87
C VAL A 1015 -13.29 -4.20 -81.05
N THR A 1016 -14.04 -4.33 -79.97
CA THR A 1016 -15.41 -3.80 -79.85
C THR A 1016 -15.31 -2.46 -79.16
N GLY A 1017 -15.93 -1.40 -79.68
CA GLY A 1017 -15.75 -0.07 -79.07
C GLY A 1017 -16.14 1.11 -79.94
N PHE A 1018 -17.35 1.13 -80.50
CA PHE A 1018 -17.92 2.39 -80.99
C PHE A 1018 -19.36 2.52 -80.50
N SER A 1019 -19.57 3.34 -79.48
CA SER A 1019 -20.88 3.95 -79.22
C SER A 1019 -21.10 5.06 -80.24
N ALA A 1020 -22.30 5.16 -80.80
CA ALA A 1020 -22.62 6.13 -81.85
C ALA A 1020 -22.26 7.58 -81.46
N GLY A 1021 -21.26 8.19 -82.11
CA GLY A 1021 -21.01 9.63 -82.01
C GLY A 1021 -19.54 10.07 -82.05
N ASP A 1022 -18.60 9.29 -81.51
CA ASP A 1022 -17.21 9.73 -81.30
C ASP A 1022 -16.23 8.86 -82.10
N GLY A 1023 -15.39 9.49 -82.95
CA GLY A 1023 -14.42 8.80 -83.78
C GLY A 1023 -13.27 8.20 -82.97
N GLY A 1024 -13.34 6.90 -82.68
CA GLY A 1024 -12.25 6.14 -82.05
C GLY A 1024 -11.03 5.96 -82.96
N LEU A 1025 -9.84 5.91 -82.37
CA LEU A 1025 -8.55 5.67 -83.05
C LEU A 1025 -7.98 4.32 -82.65
N ILE A 1026 -7.73 3.42 -83.61
CA ILE A 1026 -6.94 2.20 -83.37
C ILE A 1026 -5.60 2.36 -84.11
N SER A 1027 -4.48 2.48 -83.39
CA SER A 1027 -3.14 2.62 -83.97
C SER A 1027 -2.23 1.55 -83.40
N ILE A 1028 -1.90 0.50 -84.18
CA ILE A 1028 -1.05 -0.61 -83.75
C ILE A 1028 0.24 -0.60 -84.59
N THR A 1029 1.40 -0.50 -83.96
CA THR A 1029 2.73 -0.58 -84.57
C THR A 1029 3.53 -1.64 -83.85
N ALA A 1030 3.90 -2.72 -84.56
CA ALA A 1030 4.74 -3.79 -84.02
C ALA A 1030 5.59 -4.46 -85.11
N PRO A 1031 6.86 -4.80 -84.86
CA PRO A 1031 7.74 -5.46 -85.84
C PRO A 1031 7.41 -6.93 -86.11
N ALA A 1032 6.56 -7.59 -85.31
CA ALA A 1032 6.05 -8.92 -85.63
C ALA A 1032 4.75 -9.20 -84.88
N PHE A 1033 3.90 -10.06 -85.46
CA PHE A 1033 2.74 -10.63 -84.78
C PHE A 1033 2.88 -12.15 -84.77
N SER A 1034 2.47 -12.80 -83.68
CA SER A 1034 2.29 -14.25 -83.65
C SER A 1034 0.92 -14.61 -83.06
N THR A 1035 0.30 -15.64 -83.59
CA THR A 1035 -0.99 -16.18 -83.09
C THR A 1035 -0.75 -17.59 -82.59
N ALA A 1036 -1.54 -18.04 -81.60
CA ALA A 1036 -1.42 -19.38 -81.03
C ALA A 1036 -1.54 -20.51 -82.07
N SER A 1037 -2.31 -20.32 -83.16
CA SER A 1037 -2.51 -21.32 -84.22
C SER A 1037 -1.59 -21.18 -85.45
N GLY A 1038 -0.78 -20.11 -85.52
CA GLY A 1038 -0.01 -19.76 -86.71
C GLY A 1038 -0.85 -19.24 -87.90
N GLN A 1039 -2.14 -18.98 -87.71
CA GLN A 1039 -3.01 -18.35 -88.72
C GLN A 1039 -2.72 -16.83 -88.82
N PRO A 1040 -3.02 -16.18 -89.98
CA PRO A 1040 -2.91 -14.74 -90.11
C PRO A 1040 -3.77 -14.04 -89.06
N LEU A 1041 -3.20 -13.02 -88.40
CA LEU A 1041 -3.92 -12.21 -87.42
C LEU A 1041 -5.17 -11.60 -88.06
N GLN A 1042 -6.34 -11.86 -87.46
CA GLN A 1042 -7.57 -11.18 -87.83
C GLN A 1042 -7.84 -10.01 -86.87
N LEU A 1043 -7.82 -8.79 -87.40
CA LEU A 1043 -8.30 -7.60 -86.68
C LEU A 1043 -9.78 -7.40 -87.01
N ILE A 1044 -10.63 -7.47 -85.99
CA ILE A 1044 -12.07 -7.30 -86.14
C ILE A 1044 -12.49 -6.05 -85.37
N ALA A 1045 -12.78 -4.96 -86.08
CA ALA A 1045 -13.40 -3.77 -85.51
C ALA A 1045 -14.92 -3.89 -85.59
N ARG A 1046 -15.62 -3.85 -84.45
CA ARG A 1046 -17.09 -3.95 -84.36
C ARG A 1046 -17.67 -2.69 -83.72
N GLY A 1047 -18.50 -1.97 -84.47
CA GLY A 1047 -19.34 -0.88 -83.95
C GLY A 1047 -20.08 -0.13 -85.07
N THR A 1048 -21.05 0.69 -84.68
CA THR A 1048 -21.76 1.59 -85.60
C THR A 1048 -20.93 2.84 -85.81
N THR A 1049 -20.33 3.01 -86.99
CA THR A 1049 -19.51 4.18 -87.34
C THR A 1049 -20.39 5.43 -87.40
N GLY A 1050 -20.21 6.34 -86.42
CA GLY A 1050 -20.39 7.76 -86.69
C GLY A 1050 -19.17 8.26 -87.49
N ASN A 1051 -19.34 9.27 -88.35
CA ASN A 1051 -18.26 9.83 -89.19
C ASN A 1051 -16.96 10.07 -88.40
N GLY A 1052 -15.85 9.42 -88.78
CA GLY A 1052 -14.49 9.86 -88.38
C GLY A 1052 -13.56 8.88 -87.65
N GLY A 1053 -13.87 7.59 -87.51
CA GLY A 1053 -12.93 6.60 -86.94
C GLY A 1053 -11.78 6.24 -87.90
N SER A 1054 -10.58 5.94 -87.38
CA SER A 1054 -9.44 5.46 -88.20
C SER A 1054 -8.71 4.28 -87.57
N VAL A 1055 -8.27 3.34 -88.41
CA VAL A 1055 -7.49 2.16 -88.01
C VAL A 1055 -6.17 2.19 -88.77
N THR A 1056 -5.05 2.37 -88.06
CA THR A 1056 -3.70 2.36 -88.63
C THR A 1056 -2.94 1.17 -88.07
N VAL A 1057 -2.47 0.27 -88.94
CA VAL A 1057 -1.68 -0.88 -88.54
C VAL A 1057 -0.39 -0.91 -89.32
N VAL A 1058 0.74 -0.77 -88.62
CA VAL A 1058 2.08 -0.82 -89.19
C VAL A 1058 2.74 -2.12 -88.74
N SER A 1059 2.86 -3.07 -89.67
CA SER A 1059 3.39 -4.41 -89.44
C SER A 1059 4.16 -4.90 -90.68
N PRO A 1060 5.25 -5.67 -90.51
CA PRO A 1060 5.94 -6.33 -91.62
C PRO A 1060 5.42 -7.76 -91.92
N THR A 1061 4.50 -8.32 -91.13
CA THR A 1061 3.91 -9.67 -91.34
C THR A 1061 2.58 -9.62 -92.11
N ASP A 1062 2.17 -10.73 -92.75
CA ASP A 1062 0.90 -10.81 -93.49
C ASP A 1062 -0.30 -10.59 -92.54
N LEU A 1063 -1.14 -9.59 -92.85
CA LEU A 1063 -2.26 -9.15 -92.03
C LEU A 1063 -3.58 -9.33 -92.79
N SER A 1064 -4.61 -9.86 -92.12
CA SER A 1064 -5.99 -9.94 -92.64
C SER A 1064 -6.90 -9.03 -91.81
N VAL A 1065 -7.29 -7.88 -92.37
CA VAL A 1065 -8.18 -6.94 -91.69
C VAL A 1065 -9.62 -7.17 -92.18
N GLY A 1066 -10.54 -7.40 -91.24
CA GLY A 1066 -11.97 -7.56 -91.55
C GLY A 1066 -12.81 -6.54 -90.78
N THR A 1067 -13.61 -5.74 -91.48
CA THR A 1067 -14.60 -4.84 -90.88
C THR A 1067 -15.99 -5.49 -90.96
N SER A 1068 -16.84 -5.30 -89.94
CA SER A 1068 -18.21 -5.83 -89.95
C SER A 1068 -19.28 -4.83 -90.45
N SER A 1069 -18.85 -3.64 -90.90
CA SER A 1069 -19.68 -2.53 -91.36
C SER A 1069 -19.05 -1.94 -92.64
N ALA A 1070 -19.85 -1.71 -93.68
CA ALA A 1070 -19.38 -1.37 -95.03
C ALA A 1070 -19.07 0.13 -95.25
N ASP A 1071 -19.32 0.98 -94.24
CA ASP A 1071 -19.24 2.44 -94.41
C ASP A 1071 -18.22 3.06 -93.42
N ASP A 1072 -17.17 3.65 -93.99
CA ASP A 1072 -16.17 4.56 -93.40
C ASP A 1072 -15.20 4.03 -92.33
N VAL A 1073 -14.35 3.07 -92.72
CA VAL A 1073 -13.08 2.81 -92.02
C VAL A 1073 -11.91 3.09 -92.98
N SER A 1074 -11.13 4.13 -92.70
CA SER A 1074 -9.83 4.35 -93.36
C SER A 1074 -8.80 3.42 -92.74
N ILE A 1075 -8.32 2.45 -93.53
CA ILE A 1075 -7.27 1.51 -93.14
C ILE A 1075 -5.98 1.95 -93.84
N ASP A 1076 -5.03 2.49 -93.09
CA ASP A 1076 -3.69 2.81 -93.61
C ASP A 1076 -2.72 1.68 -93.24
N VAL A 1077 -2.20 0.97 -94.26
CA VAL A 1077 -1.27 -0.15 -94.13
C VAL A 1077 -0.01 0.19 -94.91
N SER A 1078 0.99 0.77 -94.24
CA SER A 1078 2.12 1.40 -94.93
C SER A 1078 3.30 0.47 -95.25
N THR A 1079 3.32 -0.81 -94.80
CA THR A 1079 4.51 -1.69 -94.97
C THR A 1079 4.32 -3.22 -95.18
N THR A 1080 3.13 -3.78 -95.48
CA THR A 1080 2.98 -5.26 -95.58
C THR A 1080 3.40 -5.87 -96.94
N LYS A 1081 3.92 -7.11 -96.92
CA LYS A 1081 4.42 -7.82 -98.12
C LYS A 1081 3.31 -8.48 -98.97
N GLN A 1082 2.11 -8.74 -98.42
CA GLN A 1082 0.88 -9.07 -99.15
C GLN A 1082 -0.37 -8.81 -98.27
N CYS A 1083 -1.27 -7.93 -98.71
CA CYS A 1083 -2.56 -7.70 -98.04
C CYS A 1083 -3.66 -8.40 -98.86
N ARG A 1084 -4.35 -9.41 -98.32
CA ARG A 1084 -5.53 -10.03 -98.94
C ARG A 1084 -6.80 -9.43 -98.34
N ALA A 1085 -7.36 -8.41 -99.00
CA ALA A 1085 -8.65 -7.85 -98.64
C ALA A 1085 -9.82 -8.79 -99.04
N PRO A 1086 -10.81 -9.03 -98.17
CA PRO A 1086 -12.12 -9.51 -98.62
C PRO A 1086 -12.83 -8.39 -99.40
N ARG A 1087 -13.59 -8.76 -100.43
CA ARG A 1087 -14.14 -7.87 -101.48
C ARG A 1087 -14.78 -6.57 -100.92
N VAL A 1088 -14.38 -5.46 -101.57
CA VAL A 1088 -14.86 -4.06 -101.53
C VAL A 1088 -14.21 -3.17 -100.46
N VAL A 1089 -13.06 -2.55 -100.83
CA VAL A 1089 -12.57 -1.28 -100.27
C VAL A 1089 -11.94 -0.47 -101.42
N SER A 1090 -12.34 0.79 -101.57
CA SER A 1090 -11.79 1.72 -102.57
C SER A 1090 -10.47 2.33 -102.07
N LEU A 1091 -9.37 2.04 -102.75
CA LEU A 1091 -8.04 2.55 -102.44
C LEU A 1091 -7.82 3.92 -103.13
N LEU A 1092 -7.65 5.01 -102.36
CA LEU A 1092 -7.29 6.34 -102.89
C LEU A 1092 -5.84 6.67 -102.51
N LEU A 1093 -4.91 6.52 -103.46
CA LEU A 1093 -3.50 6.94 -103.31
C LEU A 1093 -3.34 8.39 -103.80
N LEU A 1094 -2.94 9.30 -102.92
CA LEU A 1094 -2.43 10.63 -103.28
C LEU A 1094 -0.96 10.78 -102.84
N ARG A 1095 -0.07 10.98 -103.81
CA ARG A 1095 1.34 11.39 -103.59
C ARG A 1095 1.40 12.88 -103.24
N GLN A 1096 2.20 13.28 -102.25
CA GLN A 1096 3.08 14.47 -102.33
C GLN A 1096 4.23 14.40 -101.31
N ALA A 1097 5.29 15.17 -101.57
CA ALA A 1097 6.70 14.87 -101.28
C ALA A 1097 7.31 15.52 -100.02
N ILE A 1098 8.46 14.92 -99.61
CA ILE A 1098 9.40 15.18 -98.50
C ILE A 1098 8.97 14.60 -97.15
#